data_AF-A0A7S2E4J9-F1
#
_entry.id   AF-A0A7S2E4J9-F1
#
_cell.length_a   1.000
_cell.length_b   1.000
_cell.length_c   1.000
_cell.angle_alpha   90.00
_cell.angle_beta   90.00
_cell.angle_gamma   90.00
#
_symmetry.space_group_name_H-M   'P 1'
#
loop_
_entity.id
_entity.type
_entity.pdbx_description
1 polymer ?
#
loop_
_entity_poly.entity_id
_entity_poly.type
_entity_poly.pdbx_seq_one_letter_code
_entity_poly.pdbx_strand_id
1 'polypeptide(L)'
;SFTSLSPSYSNFEYIDEVDTLLTNGRLGRENKVILQELYESIASSSDEDAAKQAVQQLVATTPGFHSTSSVERKNGLKRLPTPKAQPANVDYKAIVVFNLFGGVDSFSVLAPKSGGDCTELYNDYIEARGVAGVLNTNLLQIDASGSNQTCSDFGIHKALGEFQTIYNEGDGAFLANFGHLFKPVTKKDWLFETRTDLFSHYKMNQDAQRVDAFQEQSGTGVLGRLLDTMEKKGMAVSPISINTMTVMLDGKPETGRLVDILPGSGAKEFDFENRWVLNFDEKLVAAVEDLNAGTKMNSGIFSNHFSQSLIDTWNKTDNLKSILRSSVNVPIHGTKGNAFKQILRMIKSASERGVNREAFVVDLGGFDAHHSVMWNLDANLPNVNNAVGGFYRGLKDLNMLDSVTTIIISEFGRTISPNTNDGSDHGWGGNYFIFGGGIRGKKIYGEYPASFRETDKTMLDRGRVLPTRSWDSLWYAVSQWFGVDNNEDMDYVIPNNQNFGCDLIPDSVLYKNGVNKVSGCSGESVDVQVTVYTDEARRFTGEEQKSACKIAKNQISSELNTTARCTILDQKVIVEKSGERRNRQLSTSQAQRIRVNFKTAIYTDYKKDELVSGDGPLPSLALISQSVVGEITTDPNNFKNSTGESTVVADGIEQPSAVPSSTPTATPSASPTTNPSLSPTENPTSSPTVSPTSSAASNPTSMIFSYREGGGDIERVVLTVFLSVLQFLY
;
A
#
# COMPACT_ATOMS: atom_id res chain seq x y z
N SER A 1 1.06 -42.27 -47.57
CA SER A 1 0.91 -41.36 -48.71
C SER A 1 -0.48 -40.76 -48.67
N PHE A 2 -0.61 -39.60 -48.03
CA PHE A 2 -1.84 -38.80 -48.01
C PHE A 2 -1.74 -37.77 -49.13
N THR A 3 -2.47 -38.00 -50.21
CA THR A 3 -2.70 -37.03 -51.28
C THR A 3 -4.20 -36.79 -51.37
N SER A 4 -4.53 -35.51 -51.60
CA SER A 4 -5.82 -34.93 -51.97
C SER A 4 -6.90 -34.79 -50.89
N LEU A 5 -6.73 -33.76 -50.05
CA LEU A 5 -7.78 -32.76 -49.84
C LEU A 5 -7.09 -31.40 -50.02
N SER A 6 -7.34 -30.73 -51.15
CA SER A 6 -6.96 -29.33 -51.31
C SER A 6 -7.98 -28.49 -50.53
N PRO A 7 -7.55 -27.63 -49.59
CA PRO A 7 -8.46 -26.65 -49.02
C PRO A 7 -8.89 -25.67 -50.11
N SER A 8 -10.11 -25.15 -50.05
CA SER A 8 -10.50 -24.03 -50.90
C SER A 8 -9.57 -22.86 -50.63
N TYR A 9 -8.89 -22.37 -51.68
CA TYR A 9 -7.88 -21.31 -51.62
C TYR A 9 -8.32 -20.03 -50.89
N SER A 10 -9.63 -19.77 -50.74
CA SER A 10 -10.20 -18.58 -50.09
C SER A 10 -10.04 -18.54 -48.56
N ASN A 11 -9.96 -19.69 -47.88
CA ASN A 11 -9.95 -19.70 -46.41
C ASN A 11 -8.56 -19.39 -45.86
N PHE A 12 -7.50 -19.87 -46.55
CA PHE A 12 -6.12 -19.52 -46.20
C PHE A 12 -5.83 -18.04 -46.43
N GLU A 13 -6.45 -17.46 -47.47
CA GLU A 13 -6.38 -16.03 -47.77
C GLU A 13 -6.96 -15.19 -46.63
N TYR A 14 -8.10 -15.59 -46.06
CA TYR A 14 -8.65 -14.93 -44.86
C TYR A 14 -7.71 -15.03 -43.66
N ILE A 15 -7.14 -16.21 -43.36
CA ILE A 15 -6.19 -16.35 -42.25
C ILE A 15 -4.93 -15.51 -42.47
N ASP A 16 -4.40 -15.44 -43.69
CA ASP A 16 -3.26 -14.59 -44.04
C ASP A 16 -3.59 -13.10 -43.95
N GLU A 17 -4.81 -12.69 -44.31
CA GLU A 17 -5.29 -11.33 -44.14
C GLU A 17 -5.39 -10.96 -42.66
N VAL A 18 -6.00 -11.81 -41.83
CA VAL A 18 -6.07 -11.62 -40.37
C VAL A 18 -4.67 -11.59 -39.75
N ASP A 19 -3.77 -12.47 -40.16
CA ASP A 19 -2.38 -12.48 -39.70
C ASP A 19 -1.65 -11.17 -40.05
N THR A 20 -1.83 -10.69 -41.28
CA THR A 20 -1.26 -9.42 -41.74
C THR A 20 -1.82 -8.25 -40.94
N LEU A 21 -3.13 -8.21 -40.71
CA LEU A 21 -3.79 -7.10 -40.01
C LEU A 21 -3.52 -7.09 -38.50
N LEU A 22 -3.55 -8.25 -37.85
CA LEU A 22 -3.52 -8.35 -36.38
C LEU A 22 -2.12 -8.64 -35.82
N THR A 23 -1.25 -9.26 -36.62
CA THR A 23 0.09 -9.62 -36.15
C THR A 23 1.19 -9.17 -37.11
N ASN A 24 0.87 -8.42 -38.18
CA ASN A 24 1.84 -8.03 -39.21
C ASN A 24 2.60 -9.24 -39.79
N GLY A 25 1.91 -10.35 -40.01
CA GLY A 25 2.47 -11.55 -40.64
C GLY A 25 3.31 -12.43 -39.71
N ARG A 26 3.20 -12.27 -38.38
CA ARG A 26 4.03 -12.98 -37.40
C ARG A 26 3.49 -14.35 -37.00
N LEU A 27 2.28 -14.74 -37.41
CA LEU A 27 1.79 -16.09 -37.12
C LEU A 27 2.59 -17.13 -37.90
N GLY A 28 3.23 -18.04 -37.17
CA GLY A 28 3.91 -19.18 -37.76
C GLY A 28 2.92 -20.08 -38.53
N ARG A 29 3.43 -20.79 -39.55
CA ARG A 29 2.62 -21.71 -40.38
C ARG A 29 1.80 -22.71 -39.55
N GLU A 30 2.37 -23.19 -38.45
CA GLU A 30 1.71 -24.14 -37.54
C GLU A 30 0.50 -23.54 -36.80
N ASN A 31 0.51 -22.23 -36.53
CA ASN A 31 -0.64 -21.53 -35.95
C ASN A 31 -1.70 -21.26 -37.01
N LYS A 32 -1.29 -20.90 -38.23
CA LYS A 32 -2.23 -20.70 -39.36
C LYS A 32 -3.04 -21.95 -39.68
N VAL A 33 -2.40 -23.13 -39.64
CA VAL A 33 -3.10 -24.41 -39.86
C VAL A 33 -4.16 -24.67 -38.78
N ILE A 34 -3.88 -24.42 -37.50
CA ILE A 34 -4.88 -24.56 -36.42
C ILE A 34 -6.06 -23.62 -36.64
N LEU A 35 -5.77 -22.35 -36.94
CA LEU A 35 -6.81 -21.36 -37.19
C LEU A 35 -7.67 -21.74 -38.40
N GLN A 36 -7.06 -22.28 -39.45
CA GLN A 36 -7.77 -22.76 -40.63
C GLN A 36 -8.65 -23.98 -40.33
N GLU A 37 -8.10 -25.00 -39.65
CA GLU A 37 -8.86 -26.21 -39.29
C GLU A 37 -10.08 -25.86 -38.43
N LEU A 38 -9.91 -24.94 -37.49
CA LEU A 38 -11.00 -24.49 -36.66
C LEU A 38 -11.99 -23.61 -37.42
N TYR A 39 -11.52 -22.71 -38.29
CA TYR A 39 -12.38 -21.91 -39.16
C TYR A 39 -13.28 -22.81 -40.00
N GLU A 40 -12.71 -23.82 -40.67
CA GLU A 40 -13.44 -24.76 -41.51
C GLU A 40 -14.43 -25.59 -40.68
N SER A 41 -14.02 -26.03 -39.48
CA SER A 41 -14.91 -26.73 -38.56
C SER A 41 -16.11 -25.86 -38.17
N ILE A 42 -15.90 -24.61 -37.77
CA ILE A 42 -16.96 -23.70 -37.33
C ILE A 42 -17.87 -23.29 -38.48
N ALA A 43 -17.29 -22.90 -39.63
CA ALA A 43 -18.04 -22.50 -40.81
C ALA A 43 -18.93 -23.64 -41.33
N SER A 44 -18.53 -24.90 -41.11
CA SER A 44 -19.35 -26.07 -41.47
C SER A 44 -20.51 -26.34 -40.52
N SER A 45 -20.41 -25.96 -39.24
CA SER A 45 -21.40 -26.23 -38.20
C SER A 45 -22.27 -25.04 -37.80
N SER A 46 -21.88 -23.83 -38.21
CA SER A 46 -22.50 -22.57 -37.81
C SER A 46 -22.55 -21.62 -39.01
N ASP A 47 -22.15 -20.36 -38.84
CA ASP A 47 -22.10 -19.33 -39.88
C ASP A 47 -20.63 -18.92 -40.12
N GLU A 48 -20.33 -18.55 -41.36
CA GLU A 48 -19.04 -18.01 -41.79
C GLU A 48 -18.63 -16.79 -40.95
N ASP A 49 -19.57 -15.90 -40.59
CA ASP A 49 -19.27 -14.74 -39.75
C ASP A 49 -18.86 -15.15 -38.33
N ALA A 50 -19.45 -16.23 -37.80
CA ALA A 50 -19.04 -16.79 -36.51
C ALA A 50 -17.64 -17.41 -36.56
N ALA A 51 -17.30 -18.09 -37.68
CA ALA A 51 -15.96 -18.63 -37.90
C ALA A 51 -14.90 -17.53 -37.99
N LYS A 52 -15.21 -16.44 -38.70
CA LYS A 52 -14.36 -15.25 -38.83
C LYS A 52 -14.08 -14.61 -37.46
N GLN A 53 -15.13 -14.38 -36.67
CA GLN A 53 -14.98 -13.79 -35.34
C GLN A 53 -14.19 -14.71 -34.39
N ALA A 54 -14.43 -16.03 -34.41
CA ALA A 54 -13.67 -16.98 -33.59
C ALA A 54 -12.17 -16.98 -33.92
N VAL A 55 -11.81 -16.92 -35.20
CA VAL A 55 -10.41 -16.77 -35.63
C VAL A 55 -9.81 -15.48 -35.09
N GLN A 56 -10.50 -14.34 -35.22
CA GLN A 56 -10.03 -13.06 -34.71
C GLN A 56 -9.78 -13.10 -33.19
N GLN A 57 -10.71 -13.69 -32.44
CA GLN A 57 -10.58 -13.86 -30.99
C GLN A 57 -9.41 -14.78 -30.62
N LEU A 58 -9.19 -15.87 -31.36
CA LEU A 58 -8.05 -16.77 -31.13
C LEU A 58 -6.71 -16.12 -31.44
N VAL A 59 -6.62 -15.32 -32.50
CA VAL A 59 -5.40 -14.56 -32.80
C VAL A 59 -5.03 -13.63 -31.65
N ALA A 60 -6.02 -13.02 -30.99
CA ALA A 60 -5.81 -12.21 -29.79
C ALA A 60 -5.29 -13.02 -28.58
N THR A 61 -5.38 -14.35 -28.58
CA THR A 61 -4.76 -15.21 -27.56
C THR A 61 -3.33 -15.62 -27.88
N THR A 62 -2.80 -15.27 -29.06
CA THR A 62 -1.47 -15.69 -29.50
C THR A 62 -0.39 -14.69 -29.08
N PRO A 63 0.84 -15.14 -28.80
CA PRO A 63 1.95 -14.22 -28.52
C PRO A 63 2.30 -13.30 -29.70
N GLY A 64 1.98 -13.66 -30.94
CA GLY A 64 2.24 -12.83 -32.13
C GLY A 64 1.41 -11.53 -32.16
N PHE A 65 0.25 -11.55 -31.52
CA PHE A 65 -0.59 -10.37 -31.32
C PHE A 65 0.02 -9.43 -30.27
N HIS A 66 0.52 -9.98 -29.16
CA HIS A 66 1.03 -9.21 -28.02
C HIS A 66 2.51 -8.85 -28.12
N SER A 67 3.24 -9.41 -29.09
CA SER A 67 4.69 -9.26 -29.21
C SER A 67 5.12 -8.95 -30.63
N THR A 68 6.15 -8.12 -30.76
CA THR A 68 6.93 -7.97 -32.00
C THR A 68 8.00 -9.05 -32.12
N SER A 69 8.26 -9.84 -31.07
CA SER A 69 9.26 -10.91 -31.09
C SER A 69 8.74 -12.12 -31.88
N SER A 70 9.62 -12.72 -32.68
CA SER A 70 9.27 -13.88 -33.49
C SER A 70 9.05 -15.12 -32.62
N VAL A 71 8.01 -15.87 -32.95
CA VAL A 71 7.86 -17.27 -32.52
C VAL A 71 8.42 -18.13 -33.64
N GLU A 72 9.54 -18.80 -33.40
CA GLU A 72 10.24 -19.50 -34.48
C GLU A 72 9.50 -20.76 -34.93
N ARG A 73 9.19 -21.66 -33.99
CA ARG A 73 8.45 -22.89 -34.25
C ARG A 73 7.98 -23.53 -32.96
N LYS A 74 6.83 -24.20 -33.00
CA LYS A 74 6.35 -25.02 -31.89
C LYS A 74 7.10 -26.35 -31.84
N ASN A 75 7.18 -26.93 -30.65
CA ASN A 75 7.70 -28.28 -30.44
C ASN A 75 6.57 -29.34 -30.40
N GLY A 76 5.31 -28.93 -30.41
CA GLY A 76 4.12 -29.79 -30.32
C GLY A 76 3.75 -30.23 -28.91
N LEU A 77 4.50 -29.79 -27.88
CA LEU A 77 4.20 -30.09 -26.48
C LEU A 77 3.37 -28.95 -25.88
N LYS A 78 2.25 -29.28 -25.25
CA LYS A 78 1.46 -28.32 -24.48
C LYS A 78 2.29 -27.77 -23.32
N ARG A 79 2.10 -26.49 -22.99
CA ARG A 79 2.67 -25.91 -21.78
C ARG A 79 1.97 -26.51 -20.58
N LEU A 80 2.74 -26.93 -19.59
CA LEU A 80 2.20 -27.31 -18.30
C LEU A 80 2.05 -26.05 -17.45
N PRO A 81 0.98 -25.95 -16.63
CA PRO A 81 0.90 -24.92 -15.61
C PRO A 81 2.14 -24.99 -14.71
N THR A 82 2.68 -23.82 -14.37
CA THR A 82 3.77 -23.72 -13.39
C THR A 82 3.32 -24.38 -12.08
N PRO A 83 4.08 -25.35 -11.53
CA PRO A 83 3.70 -26.02 -10.30
C PRO A 83 3.47 -25.02 -9.16
N LYS A 84 2.41 -25.24 -8.38
CA LYS A 84 2.16 -24.46 -7.16
C LYS A 84 3.34 -24.62 -6.20
N ALA A 85 3.66 -23.55 -5.48
CA ALA A 85 4.58 -23.62 -4.35
C ALA A 85 4.12 -24.73 -3.38
N GLN A 86 5.06 -25.58 -2.95
CA GLN A 86 4.75 -26.59 -1.95
C GLN A 86 4.61 -25.89 -0.59
N PRO A 87 3.55 -26.18 0.19
CA PRO A 87 3.38 -25.54 1.48
C PRO A 87 4.55 -25.93 2.39
N ALA A 88 5.15 -24.93 3.03
CA ALA A 88 6.08 -25.20 4.13
C ALA A 88 5.29 -25.81 5.30
N ASN A 89 5.94 -26.66 6.09
CA ASN A 89 5.37 -27.24 7.32
C ASN A 89 5.34 -26.19 8.45
N VAL A 90 4.61 -25.10 8.23
CA VAL A 90 4.42 -23.98 9.14
C VAL A 90 2.94 -23.67 9.27
N ASP A 91 2.56 -22.99 10.35
CA ASP A 91 1.20 -22.55 10.59
C ASP A 91 0.65 -21.66 9.47
N TYR A 92 -0.68 -21.52 9.38
CA TYR A 92 -1.31 -20.55 8.49
C TYR A 92 -1.58 -19.23 9.24
N LYS A 93 -1.27 -18.10 8.60
CA LYS A 93 -1.62 -16.76 9.09
C LYS A 93 -2.10 -15.85 7.96
N ALA A 94 -3.07 -14.98 8.26
CA ALA A 94 -3.49 -13.93 7.35
C ALA A 94 -3.61 -12.56 8.03
N ILE A 95 -3.30 -11.52 7.26
CA ILE A 95 -3.57 -10.13 7.62
C ILE A 95 -4.68 -9.61 6.71
N VAL A 96 -5.68 -8.95 7.29
CA VAL A 96 -6.75 -8.29 6.56
C VAL A 96 -6.73 -6.81 6.90
N VAL A 97 -6.50 -5.94 5.92
CA VAL A 97 -6.59 -4.49 6.08
C VAL A 97 -7.91 -4.02 5.48
N PHE A 98 -8.74 -3.41 6.32
CA PHE A 98 -9.93 -2.69 5.91
C PHE A 98 -9.66 -1.18 5.96
N ASN A 99 -9.40 -0.59 4.80
CA ASN A 99 -9.03 0.81 4.70
C ASN A 99 -10.26 1.69 4.48
N LEU A 100 -10.52 2.59 5.43
CA LEU A 100 -11.61 3.56 5.43
C LEU A 100 -11.13 4.86 4.78
N PHE A 101 -11.28 4.96 3.46
CA PHE A 101 -10.75 6.06 2.65
C PHE A 101 -11.50 7.37 2.88
N GLY A 102 -10.73 8.44 3.03
CA GLY A 102 -11.23 9.80 3.20
C GLY A 102 -10.97 10.35 4.59
N GLY A 103 -10.11 9.76 5.43
CA GLY A 103 -9.85 10.26 6.78
C GLY A 103 -11.08 10.16 7.67
N VAL A 104 -11.38 8.97 8.20
CA VAL A 104 -12.53 8.79 9.10
C VAL A 104 -12.46 9.74 10.30
N ASP A 105 -13.59 10.35 10.66
CA ASP A 105 -13.70 11.12 11.90
C ASP A 105 -13.69 10.17 13.11
N SER A 106 -12.50 9.69 13.42
CA SER A 106 -12.22 8.65 14.41
C SER A 106 -12.49 9.09 15.85
N PHE A 107 -12.53 10.39 16.13
CA PHE A 107 -12.90 10.95 17.44
C PHE A 107 -14.42 10.93 17.66
N SER A 108 -15.21 10.70 16.62
CA SER A 108 -16.62 10.32 16.75
C SER A 108 -16.83 8.82 16.76
N VAL A 109 -15.80 8.03 16.45
CA VAL A 109 -15.91 6.57 16.52
C VAL A 109 -15.52 6.04 17.90
N LEU A 110 -14.45 6.57 18.50
CA LEU A 110 -14.04 6.36 19.88
C LEU A 110 -14.03 7.70 20.61
N ALA A 111 -14.75 7.78 21.73
CA ALA A 111 -14.81 8.97 22.56
C ALA A 111 -14.77 8.60 24.05
N PRO A 112 -14.31 9.48 24.95
CA PRO A 112 -14.56 9.31 26.39
C PRO A 112 -16.06 9.17 26.64
N LYS A 113 -16.46 8.37 27.64
CA LYS A 113 -17.87 8.24 28.02
C LYS A 113 -18.08 8.91 29.37
N SER A 114 -19.09 9.76 29.50
CA SER A 114 -19.31 10.48 30.76
C SER A 114 -19.72 9.52 31.88
N GLY A 115 -18.97 9.57 32.98
CA GLY A 115 -19.13 8.79 34.20
C GLY A 115 -17.79 8.73 34.96
N GLY A 116 -17.85 8.61 36.29
CA GLY A 116 -16.65 8.41 37.12
C GLY A 116 -15.52 9.41 36.86
N ASP A 117 -14.34 8.89 36.55
CA ASP A 117 -13.12 9.64 36.25
C ASP A 117 -13.10 10.25 34.83
N CYS A 118 -14.02 9.86 33.95
CA CYS A 118 -14.09 10.35 32.57
C CYS A 118 -14.99 11.58 32.37
N THR A 119 -15.74 12.03 33.38
CA THR A 119 -16.69 13.13 33.22
C THR A 119 -16.04 14.41 32.72
N GLU A 120 -14.86 14.78 33.23
CA GLU A 120 -14.16 15.99 32.79
C GLU A 120 -13.68 15.89 31.34
N LEU A 121 -13.06 14.76 30.97
CA LEU A 121 -12.58 14.53 29.59
C LEU A 121 -13.74 14.48 28.58
N TYR A 122 -14.88 13.91 28.95
CA TYR A 122 -16.08 13.92 28.11
C TYR A 122 -16.65 15.34 27.92
N ASN A 123 -16.68 16.15 28.97
CA ASN A 123 -17.16 17.53 28.85
C ASN A 123 -16.25 18.35 27.94
N ASP A 124 -14.93 18.21 28.10
CA ASP A 124 -13.91 18.83 27.24
C ASP A 124 -14.06 18.37 25.77
N TYR A 125 -14.32 17.08 25.56
CA TYR A 125 -14.62 16.52 24.24
C TYR A 125 -15.86 17.16 23.59
N ILE A 126 -17.00 17.20 24.30
CA ILE A 126 -18.24 17.77 23.74
C ILE A 126 -18.08 19.26 23.45
N GLU A 127 -17.42 20.00 24.34
CA GLU A 127 -17.14 21.42 24.16
C GLU A 127 -16.29 21.66 22.90
N ALA A 128 -15.19 20.92 22.75
CA ALA A 128 -14.28 21.08 21.61
C ALA A 128 -14.88 20.61 20.27
N ARG A 129 -15.71 19.57 20.29
CA ARG A 129 -16.33 18.98 19.10
C ARG A 129 -17.59 19.70 18.63
N GLY A 130 -18.29 20.39 19.54
CA GLY A 130 -19.58 21.04 19.24
C GLY A 130 -20.57 20.09 18.55
N VAL A 131 -21.06 20.47 17.37
CA VAL A 131 -22.01 19.68 16.55
C VAL A 131 -21.48 18.32 16.08
N ALA A 132 -20.16 18.15 16.04
CA ALA A 132 -19.51 16.88 15.68
C ALA A 132 -19.28 15.96 16.90
N GLY A 133 -19.67 16.40 18.11
CA GLY A 133 -19.54 15.63 19.34
C GLY A 133 -20.61 14.55 19.47
N VAL A 134 -20.20 13.33 19.82
CA VAL A 134 -21.15 12.22 20.04
C VAL A 134 -21.68 12.27 21.47
N LEU A 135 -22.98 12.49 21.61
CA LEU A 135 -23.64 12.51 22.91
C LEU A 135 -23.49 11.18 23.66
N ASN A 136 -23.42 11.24 24.99
CA ASN A 136 -23.23 10.09 25.86
C ASN A 136 -24.26 8.96 25.63
N THR A 137 -25.49 9.31 25.24
CA THR A 137 -26.57 8.35 24.92
C THR A 137 -26.36 7.60 23.60
N ASN A 138 -25.53 8.13 22.70
CA ASN A 138 -25.15 7.52 21.43
C ASN A 138 -23.79 6.79 21.50
N LEU A 139 -23.21 6.66 22.69
CA LEU A 139 -21.97 5.96 22.96
C LEU A 139 -22.22 4.63 23.69
N LEU A 140 -21.84 3.53 23.05
CA LEU A 140 -21.82 2.19 23.63
C LEU A 140 -20.57 2.03 24.49
N GLN A 141 -20.75 1.77 25.80
CA GLN A 141 -19.64 1.74 26.75
C GLN A 141 -18.65 0.61 26.48
N ILE A 142 -17.37 0.91 26.65
CA ILE A 142 -16.27 -0.04 26.75
C ILE A 142 -15.39 0.30 27.95
N ASP A 143 -14.91 -0.73 28.63
CA ASP A 143 -14.01 -0.62 29.77
C ASP A 143 -12.55 -0.54 29.29
N ALA A 144 -11.89 0.58 29.59
CA ALA A 144 -10.49 0.83 29.28
C ALA A 144 -9.59 0.79 30.53
N SER A 145 -10.06 0.37 31.70
CA SER A 145 -9.29 0.31 32.95
C SER A 145 -8.01 -0.54 32.86
N GLY A 146 -7.98 -1.54 31.98
CA GLY A 146 -6.79 -2.33 31.65
C GLY A 146 -5.79 -1.66 30.69
N SER A 147 -6.03 -0.41 30.34
CA SER A 147 -5.25 0.42 29.41
C SER A 147 -4.61 1.60 30.12
N ASN A 148 -3.50 2.11 29.59
CA ASN A 148 -2.85 3.30 30.12
C ASN A 148 -3.49 4.57 29.51
N GLN A 149 -4.74 4.86 29.88
CA GLN A 149 -5.48 6.03 29.41
C GLN A 149 -5.74 7.00 30.58
N THR A 150 -6.06 8.25 30.25
CA THR A 150 -6.36 9.32 31.22
C THR A 150 -7.59 9.02 32.09
N CYS A 151 -8.51 8.20 31.60
CA CYS A 151 -9.69 7.77 32.34
C CYS A 151 -10.14 6.37 31.90
N SER A 152 -11.02 5.74 32.68
CA SER A 152 -11.32 4.30 32.57
C SER A 152 -12.51 3.93 31.66
N ASP A 153 -13.45 4.83 31.42
CA ASP A 153 -14.68 4.59 30.65
C ASP A 153 -14.69 5.28 29.28
N PHE A 154 -14.62 4.48 28.22
CA PHE A 154 -14.75 4.96 26.84
C PHE A 154 -16.07 4.51 26.20
N GLY A 155 -16.37 5.10 25.06
CA GLY A 155 -17.57 4.84 24.29
C GLY A 155 -17.25 4.66 22.81
N ILE A 156 -17.91 3.68 22.20
CA ILE A 156 -17.90 3.47 20.75
C ILE A 156 -19.19 4.05 20.17
N HIS A 157 -19.13 4.67 18.99
CA HIS A 157 -20.32 5.09 18.26
C HIS A 157 -21.38 3.97 18.17
N LYS A 158 -22.65 4.28 18.46
CA LYS A 158 -23.76 3.31 18.50
C LYS A 158 -23.95 2.45 17.25
N ALA A 159 -23.49 2.93 16.09
CA ALA A 159 -23.56 2.19 14.84
C ALA A 159 -22.60 0.99 14.78
N LEU A 160 -21.65 0.86 15.71
CA LEU A 160 -20.59 -0.16 15.74
C LEU A 160 -20.76 -1.19 16.86
N GLY A 161 -22.01 -1.59 17.16
CA GLY A 161 -22.29 -2.58 18.22
C GLY A 161 -21.63 -3.95 18.03
N GLU A 162 -21.35 -4.35 16.78
CA GLU A 162 -20.61 -5.59 16.52
C GLU A 162 -19.16 -5.47 16.99
N PHE A 163 -18.49 -4.33 16.75
CA PHE A 163 -17.13 -4.15 17.24
C PHE A 163 -17.07 -4.01 18.77
N GLN A 164 -18.10 -3.41 19.39
CA GLN A 164 -18.24 -3.44 20.85
C GLN A 164 -18.29 -4.88 21.38
N THR A 165 -19.01 -5.77 20.68
CA THR A 165 -19.06 -7.20 21.03
C THR A 165 -17.68 -7.84 20.92
N ILE A 166 -16.96 -7.64 19.81
CA ILE A 166 -15.59 -8.15 19.60
C ILE A 166 -14.64 -7.66 20.71
N TYR A 167 -14.72 -6.37 21.07
CA TYR A 167 -13.95 -5.80 22.17
C TYR A 167 -14.28 -6.48 23.51
N ASN A 168 -15.57 -6.62 23.82
CA ASN A 168 -16.06 -7.21 25.06
C ASN A 168 -15.79 -8.73 25.17
N GLU A 169 -15.61 -9.42 24.05
CA GLU A 169 -15.16 -10.82 24.02
C GLU A 169 -13.64 -10.95 24.26
N GLY A 170 -12.88 -9.86 24.16
CA GLY A 170 -11.42 -9.88 24.37
C GLY A 170 -10.61 -10.15 23.11
N ASP A 171 -11.25 -10.11 21.94
CA ASP A 171 -10.62 -10.34 20.64
C ASP A 171 -10.45 -9.05 19.83
N GLY A 172 -10.92 -7.91 20.36
CA GLY A 172 -10.81 -6.59 19.76
C GLY A 172 -10.11 -5.57 20.65
N ALA A 173 -9.40 -4.65 20.02
CA ALA A 173 -8.71 -3.54 20.68
C ALA A 173 -8.76 -2.26 19.82
N PHE A 174 -8.53 -1.13 20.48
CA PHE A 174 -8.36 0.16 19.82
C PHE A 174 -6.90 0.54 19.70
N LEU A 175 -6.59 1.31 18.66
CA LEU A 175 -5.31 1.98 18.41
C LEU A 175 -5.58 3.49 18.49
N ALA A 176 -5.33 4.11 19.65
CA ALA A 176 -5.61 5.51 19.90
C ALA A 176 -4.45 6.43 19.51
N ASN A 177 -4.78 7.50 18.80
CA ASN A 177 -3.88 8.54 18.32
C ASN A 177 -2.66 8.01 17.52
N PHE A 178 -2.91 7.07 16.60
CA PHE A 178 -1.92 6.60 15.63
C PHE A 178 -1.91 7.50 14.41
N GLY A 179 -0.78 7.60 13.73
CA GLY A 179 -0.67 8.33 12.47
C GLY A 179 0.73 8.30 11.89
N HIS A 180 0.98 9.19 10.93
CA HIS A 180 2.26 9.30 10.24
C HIS A 180 3.30 9.92 11.15
N LEU A 181 4.31 9.15 11.50
CA LEU A 181 5.54 9.64 12.10
C LEU A 181 6.68 8.90 11.42
N PHE A 182 7.83 9.55 11.28
CA PHE A 182 9.07 8.82 10.97
C PHE A 182 10.05 8.82 12.15
N LYS A 183 9.75 9.61 13.17
CA LYS A 183 10.31 9.62 14.52
C LYS A 183 9.33 10.33 15.48
N PRO A 184 9.50 10.23 16.81
CA PRO A 184 8.74 11.04 17.75
C PRO A 184 8.99 12.54 17.52
N VAL A 185 7.93 13.36 17.60
CA VAL A 185 7.98 14.82 17.44
C VAL A 185 7.13 15.51 18.50
N THR A 186 7.29 16.83 18.63
CA THR A 186 6.60 17.68 19.59
C THR A 186 5.89 18.84 18.88
N LYS A 187 5.06 19.61 19.62
CA LYS A 187 4.46 20.86 19.10
C LYS A 187 5.48 21.88 18.57
N LYS A 188 6.73 21.82 19.03
CA LYS A 188 7.78 22.79 18.68
C LYS A 188 8.49 22.49 17.37
N ASP A 189 8.55 21.22 16.98
CA ASP A 189 9.43 20.75 15.90
C ASP A 189 8.72 19.91 14.84
N TRP A 190 7.47 19.48 15.05
CA TRP A 190 6.74 18.64 14.10
C TRP A 190 6.75 19.16 12.66
N LEU A 191 6.64 20.49 12.44
CA LEU A 191 6.60 21.06 11.10
C LEU A 191 7.89 20.81 10.31
N PHE A 192 9.03 20.84 10.99
CA PHE A 192 10.35 20.63 10.38
C PHE A 192 10.77 19.16 10.39
N GLU A 193 10.29 18.42 11.38
CA GLU A 193 10.62 17.02 11.62
C GLU A 193 9.53 16.08 11.07
N THR A 194 8.62 16.56 10.22
CA THR A 194 7.65 15.75 9.48
C THR A 194 7.89 15.91 7.98
N ARG A 195 7.96 14.79 7.25
CA ARG A 195 8.34 14.71 5.83
C ARG A 195 7.14 14.38 4.96
N THR A 196 6.18 13.66 5.53
CA THR A 196 4.87 13.46 4.90
C THR A 196 4.23 14.82 4.71
N ASP A 197 3.75 15.10 3.49
CA ASP A 197 2.89 16.25 3.22
C ASP A 197 1.55 15.99 3.93
N LEU A 198 1.48 16.45 5.18
CA LEU A 198 0.32 16.26 6.02
C LEU A 198 -0.90 16.94 5.40
N PHE A 199 -2.08 16.42 5.75
CA PHE A 199 -3.37 16.89 5.31
C PHE A 199 -3.64 16.71 3.80
N SER A 200 -2.87 15.86 3.11
CA SER A 200 -3.10 15.48 1.71
C SER A 200 -3.58 14.03 1.63
N HIS A 201 -4.77 13.79 1.05
CA HIS A 201 -5.25 12.43 0.79
C HIS A 201 -4.23 11.62 0.00
N TYR A 202 -3.72 12.18 -1.10
CA TYR A 202 -2.80 11.46 -1.97
C TYR A 202 -1.52 11.04 -1.24
N LYS A 203 -0.88 11.98 -0.53
CA LYS A 203 0.41 11.72 0.10
C LYS A 203 0.28 10.85 1.36
N MET A 204 -0.64 11.20 2.26
CA MET A 204 -0.85 10.44 3.49
C MET A 204 -1.42 9.05 3.23
N ASN A 205 -2.23 8.87 2.18
CA ASN A 205 -2.66 7.53 1.81
C ASN A 205 -1.51 6.66 1.31
N GLN A 206 -0.64 7.20 0.45
CA GLN A 206 0.55 6.48 0.02
C GLN A 206 1.46 6.16 1.20
N ASP A 207 1.76 7.12 2.06
CA ASP A 207 2.67 6.93 3.18
C ASP A 207 2.12 5.92 4.20
N ALA A 208 0.79 5.81 4.35
CA ALA A 208 0.15 4.85 5.25
C ALA A 208 0.27 3.41 4.72
N GLN A 209 0.20 3.25 3.39
CA GLN A 209 0.37 1.97 2.72
C GLN A 209 1.85 1.55 2.63
N ARG A 210 2.74 2.53 2.47
CA ARG A 210 4.18 2.29 2.32
C ARG A 210 4.88 2.11 3.65
N VAL A 211 4.56 2.89 4.67
CA VAL A 211 5.28 2.93 5.96
C VAL A 211 6.79 3.10 5.74
N ASP A 212 7.13 4.01 4.83
CA ASP A 212 8.49 4.25 4.33
C ASP A 212 8.63 5.71 3.90
N ALA A 213 8.62 6.63 4.88
CA ALA A 213 8.65 8.06 4.62
C ALA A 213 9.91 8.53 3.86
N PHE A 214 11.03 7.80 3.98
CA PHE A 214 12.29 8.10 3.28
C PHE A 214 12.44 7.38 1.95
N GLN A 215 11.48 6.54 1.55
CA GLN A 215 11.51 5.77 0.30
C GLN A 215 12.73 4.86 0.17
N GLU A 216 13.21 4.30 1.29
CA GLU A 216 14.34 3.36 1.31
C GLU A 216 14.04 2.08 0.53
N GLN A 217 12.76 1.73 0.42
CA GLN A 217 12.22 0.65 -0.39
C GLN A 217 11.21 1.21 -1.39
N SER A 218 11.65 2.18 -2.20
CA SER A 218 10.82 2.88 -3.18
C SER A 218 10.00 1.91 -4.05
N GLY A 219 8.75 2.30 -4.33
CA GLY A 219 7.81 1.48 -5.08
C GLY A 219 7.07 0.41 -4.28
N THR A 220 7.50 0.05 -3.07
CA THR A 220 6.92 -1.07 -2.30
C THR A 220 5.98 -0.63 -1.17
N GLY A 221 5.07 -1.51 -0.78
CA GLY A 221 4.20 -1.38 0.39
C GLY A 221 4.59 -2.28 1.56
N VAL A 222 4.08 -1.97 2.76
CA VAL A 222 4.45 -2.68 3.99
C VAL A 222 4.07 -4.17 3.97
N LEU A 223 2.90 -4.52 3.42
CA LEU A 223 2.49 -5.93 3.29
C LEU A 223 3.27 -6.64 2.19
N GLY A 224 3.58 -5.95 1.09
CA GLY A 224 4.43 -6.49 0.03
C GLY A 224 5.81 -6.88 0.54
N ARG A 225 6.49 -6.00 1.28
CA ARG A 225 7.78 -6.30 1.90
C ARG A 225 7.69 -7.40 2.95
N LEU A 226 6.61 -7.44 3.72
CA LEU A 226 6.37 -8.51 4.69
C LEU A 226 6.25 -9.87 3.98
N LEU A 227 5.50 -9.95 2.88
CA LEU A 227 5.37 -11.18 2.10
C LEU A 227 6.68 -11.56 1.40
N ASP A 228 7.47 -10.60 0.89
CA ASP A 228 8.82 -10.86 0.35
C ASP A 228 9.71 -11.55 1.39
N THR A 229 9.62 -11.08 2.63
CA THR A 229 10.38 -11.66 3.75
C THR A 229 9.94 -13.09 4.05
N MET A 230 8.63 -13.37 4.03
CA MET A 230 8.11 -14.72 4.28
C MET A 230 8.47 -15.68 3.14
N GLU A 231 8.45 -15.20 1.90
CA GLU A 231 8.85 -15.95 0.71
C GLU A 231 10.35 -16.29 0.72
N LYS A 232 11.21 -15.34 1.14
CA LYS A 232 12.65 -15.58 1.38
C LYS A 232 12.89 -16.68 2.43
N LYS A 233 11.96 -16.87 3.37
CA LYS A 233 11.97 -17.94 4.37
C LYS A 233 11.37 -19.27 3.86
N GLY A 234 11.04 -19.36 2.57
CA GLY A 234 10.50 -20.56 1.92
C GLY A 234 9.00 -20.78 2.16
N MET A 235 8.26 -19.79 2.66
CA MET A 235 6.81 -19.89 2.85
C MET A 235 6.06 -19.56 1.56
N ALA A 236 4.97 -20.28 1.29
CA ALA A 236 4.05 -19.91 0.20
C ALA A 236 3.18 -18.72 0.63
N VAL A 237 3.21 -17.65 -0.17
CA VAL A 237 2.54 -16.36 0.12
C VAL A 237 1.45 -16.04 -0.90
N SER A 238 0.41 -15.30 -0.50
CA SER A 238 -0.61 -14.78 -1.43
C SER A 238 -1.03 -13.34 -1.08
N PRO A 239 -0.68 -12.35 -1.92
CA PRO A 239 -1.19 -10.97 -1.85
C PRO A 239 -2.47 -10.82 -2.65
N ILE A 240 -3.57 -10.44 -1.99
CA ILE A 240 -4.90 -10.34 -2.61
C ILE A 240 -5.53 -8.99 -2.28
N SER A 241 -5.86 -8.22 -3.32
CA SER A 241 -6.66 -7.01 -3.20
C SER A 241 -8.09 -7.27 -3.67
N ILE A 242 -9.09 -6.71 -2.99
CA ILE A 242 -10.50 -6.91 -3.35
C ILE A 242 -11.06 -5.65 -4.01
N ASN A 243 -11.50 -5.77 -5.27
CA ASN A 243 -12.09 -4.71 -6.13
C ASN A 243 -11.18 -3.51 -6.48
N THR A 244 -9.94 -3.46 -6.01
CA THR A 244 -9.08 -2.27 -6.07
C THR A 244 -7.63 -2.66 -6.28
N MET A 245 -6.79 -1.72 -6.71
CA MET A 245 -5.34 -1.86 -6.71
C MET A 245 -4.75 -1.09 -5.54
N THR A 246 -3.72 -1.62 -4.89
CA THR A 246 -3.11 -1.00 -3.71
C THR A 246 -1.61 -1.23 -3.70
N VAL A 247 -0.85 -0.16 -3.47
CA VAL A 247 0.60 -0.25 -3.30
C VAL A 247 0.98 -0.99 -2.03
N MET A 248 0.07 -1.11 -1.05
CA MET A 248 0.34 -1.79 0.22
C MET A 248 0.83 -3.23 0.03
N LEU A 249 0.35 -3.92 -1.00
CA LEU A 249 0.67 -5.31 -1.33
C LEU A 249 1.87 -5.46 -2.29
N ASP A 250 2.36 -4.36 -2.88
CA ASP A 250 3.46 -4.39 -3.84
C ASP A 250 4.79 -4.64 -3.13
N GLY A 251 5.45 -5.74 -3.49
CA GLY A 251 6.79 -6.09 -3.02
C GLY A 251 7.89 -5.60 -3.97
N LYS A 252 9.11 -6.08 -3.75
CA LYS A 252 10.22 -5.87 -4.68
C LYS A 252 9.94 -6.56 -6.02
N PRO A 253 10.10 -5.88 -7.16
CA PRO A 253 9.92 -6.52 -8.48
C PRO A 253 10.81 -7.75 -8.67
N GLU A 254 11.97 -7.82 -8.00
CA GLU A 254 12.88 -8.96 -8.10
C GLU A 254 12.34 -10.25 -7.47
N THR A 255 11.38 -10.18 -6.55
CA THR A 255 10.72 -11.39 -6.01
C THR A 255 9.73 -11.98 -7.01
N GLY A 256 9.41 -11.25 -8.10
CA GLY A 256 8.57 -11.74 -9.20
C GLY A 256 7.11 -11.96 -8.82
N ARG A 257 6.67 -11.49 -7.65
CA ARG A 257 5.31 -11.70 -7.14
C ARG A 257 4.35 -10.64 -7.65
N LEU A 258 3.24 -11.07 -8.27
CA LEU A 258 2.14 -10.21 -8.66
C LEU A 258 1.03 -10.21 -7.60
N VAL A 259 0.32 -9.09 -7.49
CA VAL A 259 -0.86 -8.94 -6.65
C VAL A 259 -2.09 -9.45 -7.39
N ASP A 260 -2.86 -10.33 -6.76
CA ASP A 260 -4.13 -10.78 -7.31
C ASP A 260 -5.24 -9.78 -7.00
N ILE A 261 -5.97 -9.34 -8.02
CA ILE A 261 -7.16 -8.49 -7.85
C ILE A 261 -8.39 -9.38 -7.98
N LEU A 262 -9.06 -9.63 -6.86
CA LEU A 262 -10.25 -10.47 -6.82
C LEU A 262 -11.52 -9.58 -6.73
N PRO A 263 -12.47 -9.70 -7.65
CA PRO A 263 -13.76 -9.04 -7.50
C PRO A 263 -14.51 -9.58 -6.27
N GLY A 264 -15.25 -8.72 -5.57
CA GLY A 264 -16.12 -9.14 -4.47
C GLY A 264 -17.19 -10.14 -4.92
N SER A 265 -17.57 -10.13 -6.21
CA SER A 265 -18.47 -11.12 -6.79
C SER A 265 -17.85 -12.53 -6.93
N GLY A 266 -16.54 -12.66 -6.78
CA GLY A 266 -15.79 -13.91 -6.88
C GLY A 266 -14.85 -13.93 -8.08
N ALA A 267 -14.05 -15.00 -8.18
CA ALA A 267 -13.16 -15.22 -9.31
C ALA A 267 -13.97 -15.29 -10.61
N LYS A 268 -13.51 -14.57 -11.62
CA LYS A 268 -14.04 -14.67 -12.98
C LYS A 268 -13.21 -15.69 -13.73
N GLU A 269 -13.89 -16.69 -14.29
CA GLU A 269 -13.27 -17.63 -15.23
C GLU A 269 -12.98 -16.90 -16.54
N PHE A 270 -12.08 -17.48 -17.31
CA PHE A 270 -11.97 -17.15 -18.71
C PHE A 270 -13.24 -17.69 -19.41
N ASP A 271 -14.22 -16.81 -19.63
CA ASP A 271 -15.58 -17.19 -20.04
C ASP A 271 -15.63 -17.51 -21.53
N PHE A 272 -15.31 -18.76 -21.87
CA PHE A 272 -15.50 -19.32 -23.22
C PHE A 272 -16.97 -19.63 -23.54
N GLU A 273 -17.87 -19.63 -22.54
CA GLU A 273 -19.24 -20.11 -22.70
C GLU A 273 -20.24 -19.02 -23.08
N ASN A 274 -20.11 -17.78 -22.58
CA ASN A 274 -21.12 -16.73 -22.76
C ASN A 274 -20.65 -15.50 -23.56
N ARG A 275 -19.35 -15.37 -23.81
CA ARG A 275 -18.75 -14.19 -24.46
C ARG A 275 -18.11 -14.47 -25.81
N TRP A 276 -18.01 -15.74 -26.17
CA TRP A 276 -17.55 -16.18 -27.49
C TRP A 276 -18.75 -16.46 -28.37
N VAL A 277 -18.57 -16.28 -29.67
CA VAL A 277 -19.65 -16.20 -30.68
C VAL A 277 -20.47 -17.50 -30.76
N LEU A 278 -19.93 -18.58 -30.23
CA LEU A 278 -20.57 -19.89 -30.16
C LEU A 278 -20.53 -20.38 -28.72
N ASN A 279 -21.70 -20.69 -28.16
CA ASN A 279 -21.79 -21.47 -26.93
C ASN A 279 -21.18 -22.87 -27.21
N PHE A 280 -20.02 -23.18 -26.60
CA PHE A 280 -19.22 -24.45 -26.56
C PHE A 280 -18.04 -24.64 -27.55
N ASP A 281 -16.87 -25.16 -27.05
CA ASP A 281 -16.40 -26.58 -27.20
C ASP A 281 -14.94 -26.79 -26.68
N GLU A 282 -14.60 -28.03 -26.25
CA GLU A 282 -13.23 -28.49 -25.89
C GLU A 282 -12.18 -28.17 -26.98
N LYS A 283 -12.63 -28.05 -28.23
CA LYS A 283 -11.81 -27.69 -29.39
C LYS A 283 -11.24 -26.28 -29.31
N LEU A 284 -11.98 -25.30 -28.80
CA LEU A 284 -11.48 -23.92 -28.62
C LEU A 284 -10.43 -23.87 -27.53
N VAL A 285 -10.68 -24.58 -26.42
CA VAL A 285 -9.71 -24.76 -25.33
C VAL A 285 -8.41 -25.39 -25.87
N ALA A 286 -8.55 -26.49 -26.62
CA ALA A 286 -7.42 -27.15 -27.26
C ALA A 286 -6.69 -26.23 -28.24
N ALA A 287 -7.42 -25.42 -29.01
CA ALA A 287 -6.83 -24.45 -29.93
C ALA A 287 -6.01 -23.38 -29.19
N VAL A 288 -6.53 -22.81 -28.09
CA VAL A 288 -5.78 -21.82 -27.28
C VAL A 288 -4.51 -22.45 -26.69
N GLU A 289 -4.62 -23.66 -26.14
CA GLU A 289 -3.47 -24.41 -25.63
C GLU A 289 -2.43 -24.70 -26.73
N ASP A 290 -2.87 -25.11 -27.92
CA ASP A 290 -1.99 -25.46 -29.03
C ASP A 290 -1.37 -24.22 -29.71
N LEU A 291 -2.08 -23.09 -29.73
CA LEU A 291 -1.57 -21.80 -30.18
C LEU A 291 -0.52 -21.23 -29.23
N ASN A 292 -0.59 -21.59 -27.94
CA ASN A 292 0.33 -21.18 -26.89
C ASN A 292 1.31 -22.28 -26.47
N ALA A 293 1.38 -23.40 -27.20
CA ALA A 293 2.24 -24.53 -26.90
C ALA A 293 3.74 -24.17 -26.86
N GLY A 294 4.55 -25.09 -26.33
CA GLY A 294 5.98 -24.93 -26.20
C GLY A 294 6.65 -24.60 -27.54
N THR A 295 7.63 -23.69 -27.50
CA THR A 295 8.35 -23.24 -28.68
C THR A 295 9.83 -23.62 -28.58
N LYS A 296 10.58 -23.47 -29.69
CA LYS A 296 12.03 -23.66 -29.70
C LYS A 296 12.75 -22.58 -28.88
N MET A 297 13.97 -22.92 -28.42
CA MET A 297 14.81 -22.04 -27.57
C MET A 297 15.16 -20.68 -28.18
N ASN A 298 15.04 -20.53 -29.49
CA ASN A 298 15.30 -19.29 -30.22
C ASN A 298 14.06 -18.41 -30.43
N SER A 299 12.89 -18.82 -29.95
CA SER A 299 11.72 -17.94 -29.91
C SER A 299 11.89 -16.83 -28.88
N GLY A 300 11.25 -15.68 -29.12
CA GLY A 300 11.36 -14.50 -28.26
C GLY A 300 10.98 -14.77 -26.79
N ILE A 301 11.76 -14.21 -25.86
CA ILE A 301 11.55 -14.35 -24.41
C ILE A 301 10.15 -13.85 -24.02
N PHE A 302 9.74 -12.69 -24.54
CA PHE A 302 8.42 -12.13 -24.27
C PHE A 302 7.29 -13.05 -24.75
N SER A 303 7.36 -13.55 -25.99
CA SER A 303 6.37 -14.48 -26.54
C SER A 303 6.24 -15.75 -25.69
N ASN A 304 7.37 -16.30 -25.24
CA ASN A 304 7.38 -17.46 -24.35
C ASN A 304 6.79 -17.17 -22.98
N HIS A 305 7.09 -16.01 -22.39
CA HIS A 305 6.55 -15.61 -21.10
C HIS A 305 5.06 -15.30 -21.17
N PHE A 306 4.60 -14.59 -22.20
CA PHE A 306 3.18 -14.32 -22.44
C PHE A 306 2.37 -15.63 -22.49
N SER A 307 2.79 -16.59 -23.31
CA SER A 307 2.09 -17.88 -23.42
C SER A 307 2.10 -18.66 -22.11
N GLN A 308 3.19 -18.63 -21.34
CA GLN A 308 3.22 -19.28 -20.02
C GLN A 308 2.28 -18.58 -19.03
N SER A 309 2.33 -17.25 -18.95
CA SER A 309 1.49 -16.46 -18.03
C SER A 309 0.00 -16.60 -18.34
N LEU A 310 -0.37 -16.72 -19.62
CA LEU A 310 -1.75 -17.01 -20.03
C LEU A 310 -2.23 -18.36 -19.47
N ILE A 311 -1.44 -19.43 -19.67
CA ILE A 311 -1.77 -20.78 -19.20
C ILE A 311 -1.80 -20.84 -17.66
N ASP A 312 -0.84 -20.20 -16.99
CA ASP A 312 -0.80 -20.16 -15.53
C ASP A 312 -1.99 -19.38 -14.93
N THR A 313 -2.34 -18.23 -15.50
CA THR A 313 -3.46 -17.40 -15.04
C THR A 313 -4.79 -18.08 -15.28
N TRP A 314 -4.98 -18.69 -16.44
CA TRP A 314 -6.19 -19.44 -16.75
C TRP A 314 -6.35 -20.64 -15.81
N ASN A 315 -5.31 -21.45 -15.62
CA ASN A 315 -5.39 -22.57 -14.68
C ASN A 315 -5.71 -22.10 -13.24
N LYS A 316 -5.13 -20.97 -12.83
CA LYS A 316 -5.38 -20.35 -11.52
C LYS A 316 -6.83 -19.89 -11.37
N THR A 317 -7.41 -19.20 -12.36
CA THR A 317 -8.79 -18.70 -12.27
C THR A 317 -9.82 -19.83 -12.23
N ASP A 318 -9.63 -20.87 -13.05
CA ASP A 318 -10.48 -22.07 -13.04
C ASP A 318 -10.41 -22.79 -11.69
N ASN A 319 -9.20 -22.97 -11.16
CA ASN A 319 -8.99 -23.56 -9.85
C ASN A 319 -9.66 -22.72 -8.74
N LEU A 320 -9.48 -21.40 -8.76
CA LEU A 320 -10.11 -20.50 -7.79
C LEU A 320 -11.63 -20.52 -7.90
N LYS A 321 -12.23 -20.51 -9.10
CA LYS A 321 -13.69 -20.62 -9.21
C LYS A 321 -14.18 -21.95 -8.62
N SER A 322 -13.48 -23.06 -8.87
CA SER A 322 -13.83 -24.35 -8.26
C SER A 322 -13.77 -24.30 -6.73
N ILE A 323 -12.65 -23.83 -6.17
CA ILE A 323 -12.40 -23.75 -4.72
C ILE A 323 -13.38 -22.80 -4.01
N LEU A 324 -13.65 -21.64 -4.63
CA LEU A 324 -14.49 -20.59 -4.06
C LEU A 324 -16.00 -20.82 -4.27
N ARG A 325 -16.41 -21.92 -4.94
CA ARG A 325 -17.82 -22.38 -4.93
C ARG A 325 -18.27 -22.78 -3.54
N SER A 326 -17.35 -23.19 -2.66
CA SER A 326 -17.69 -23.57 -1.30
C SER A 326 -18.38 -22.40 -0.57
N SER A 327 -19.55 -22.67 0.01
CA SER A 327 -20.32 -21.63 0.67
C SER A 327 -19.70 -21.26 2.02
N VAL A 328 -19.80 -19.96 2.33
CA VAL A 328 -19.64 -19.41 3.67
C VAL A 328 -21.02 -18.91 4.07
N ASN A 329 -21.69 -19.65 4.95
CA ASN A 329 -23.10 -19.41 5.30
C ASN A 329 -23.22 -18.38 6.43
N VAL A 330 -22.61 -17.21 6.23
CA VAL A 330 -22.62 -16.14 7.23
C VAL A 330 -23.28 -14.89 6.63
N PRO A 331 -24.28 -14.31 7.31
CA PRO A 331 -24.91 -13.08 6.84
C PRO A 331 -23.92 -11.92 6.98
N ILE A 332 -23.37 -11.50 5.85
CA ILE A 332 -22.61 -10.26 5.72
C ILE A 332 -23.33 -9.39 4.70
N HIS A 333 -23.87 -8.27 5.18
CA HIS A 333 -24.68 -7.32 4.41
C HIS A 333 -23.88 -6.05 4.06
N GLY A 334 -24.51 -5.13 3.33
CA GLY A 334 -23.91 -3.86 2.94
C GLY A 334 -22.96 -3.96 1.74
N THR A 335 -22.39 -2.82 1.34
CA THR A 335 -21.62 -2.70 0.09
C THR A 335 -20.32 -3.49 0.07
N LYS A 336 -19.87 -3.99 1.24
CA LYS A 336 -18.64 -4.79 1.40
C LYS A 336 -18.90 -6.24 1.82
N GLY A 337 -20.17 -6.65 1.95
CA GLY A 337 -20.50 -8.01 2.38
C GLY A 337 -19.94 -9.10 1.47
N ASN A 338 -20.02 -8.90 0.15
CA ASN A 338 -19.46 -9.82 -0.82
C ASN A 338 -17.93 -9.90 -0.75
N ALA A 339 -17.25 -8.75 -0.57
CA ALA A 339 -15.79 -8.71 -0.42
C ALA A 339 -15.30 -9.56 0.76
N PHE A 340 -15.88 -9.36 1.95
CA PHE A 340 -15.51 -10.14 3.14
C PHE A 340 -15.89 -11.63 3.03
N LYS A 341 -16.97 -11.97 2.32
CA LYS A 341 -17.27 -13.38 1.99
C LYS A 341 -16.20 -14.01 1.10
N GLN A 342 -15.63 -13.27 0.14
CA GLN A 342 -14.51 -13.80 -0.64
C GLN A 342 -13.27 -14.01 0.22
N ILE A 343 -12.95 -13.06 1.11
CA ILE A 343 -11.82 -13.21 2.05
C ILE A 343 -12.01 -14.47 2.91
N LEU A 344 -13.21 -14.71 3.45
CA LEU A 344 -13.50 -15.96 4.21
C LEU A 344 -13.30 -17.22 3.36
N ARG A 345 -13.71 -17.22 2.09
CA ARG A 345 -13.51 -18.37 1.19
C ARG A 345 -12.04 -18.59 0.85
N MET A 346 -11.26 -17.51 0.68
CA MET A 346 -9.82 -17.59 0.48
C MET A 346 -9.15 -18.20 1.72
N ILE A 347 -9.44 -17.66 2.92
CA ILE A 347 -8.91 -18.19 4.19
C ILE A 347 -9.29 -19.67 4.38
N LYS A 348 -10.56 -20.02 4.19
CA LYS A 348 -11.05 -21.41 4.28
C LYS A 348 -10.31 -22.37 3.36
N SER A 349 -9.90 -21.89 2.19
CA SER A 349 -9.24 -22.71 1.15
C SER A 349 -7.71 -22.67 1.19
N ALA A 350 -7.10 -21.99 2.16
CA ALA A 350 -5.65 -21.83 2.22
C ALA A 350 -4.89 -23.16 2.15
N SER A 351 -5.37 -24.20 2.85
CA SER A 351 -4.77 -25.53 2.82
C SER A 351 -4.85 -26.21 1.45
N GLU A 352 -5.97 -26.07 0.73
CA GLU A 352 -6.13 -26.64 -0.62
C GLU A 352 -5.29 -25.88 -1.65
N ARG A 353 -5.08 -24.57 -1.42
CA ARG A 353 -4.20 -23.73 -2.22
C ARG A 353 -2.72 -23.87 -1.86
N GLY A 354 -2.39 -24.53 -0.75
CA GLY A 354 -1.01 -24.70 -0.27
C GLY A 354 -0.36 -23.39 0.18
N VAL A 355 -1.12 -22.45 0.73
CA VAL A 355 -0.61 -21.12 1.13
C VAL A 355 -0.42 -21.06 2.64
N ASN A 356 0.73 -20.52 3.08
CA ASN A 356 1.07 -20.35 4.50
C ASN A 356 0.76 -18.93 5.02
N ARG A 357 0.90 -17.90 4.18
CA ARG A 357 0.83 -16.49 4.57
C ARG A 357 0.00 -15.70 3.56
N GLU A 358 -1.02 -15.00 4.03
CA GLU A 358 -1.87 -14.19 3.16
C GLU A 358 -2.02 -12.76 3.65
N ALA A 359 -2.17 -11.85 2.70
CA ALA A 359 -2.47 -10.46 2.99
C ALA A 359 -3.63 -10.02 2.09
N PHE A 360 -4.68 -9.51 2.72
CA PHE A 360 -5.88 -9.02 2.07
C PHE A 360 -6.04 -7.53 2.28
N VAL A 361 -6.38 -6.78 1.24
CA VAL A 361 -6.76 -5.38 1.35
C VAL A 361 -8.16 -5.18 0.76
N VAL A 362 -9.02 -4.47 1.50
CA VAL A 362 -10.32 -4.02 1.03
C VAL A 362 -10.53 -2.57 1.40
N ASP A 363 -11.10 -1.81 0.47
CA ASP A 363 -11.31 -0.38 0.64
C ASP A 363 -12.78 -0.05 0.82
N LEU A 364 -13.10 0.91 1.69
CA LEU A 364 -14.39 1.58 1.74
C LEU A 364 -14.16 3.09 1.80
N GLY A 365 -14.47 3.78 0.71
CA GLY A 365 -14.46 5.24 0.66
C GLY A 365 -15.73 5.89 1.23
N GLY A 366 -15.76 7.21 1.17
CA GLY A 366 -16.91 8.02 1.57
C GLY A 366 -16.75 8.70 2.93
N PHE A 367 -15.57 8.65 3.55
CA PHE A 367 -15.31 9.27 4.85
C PHE A 367 -14.79 10.71 4.76
N ASP A 368 -14.65 11.27 3.55
CA ASP A 368 -14.19 12.64 3.33
C ASP A 368 -15.25 13.71 3.65
N ALA A 369 -15.63 13.78 4.93
CA ALA A 369 -16.78 14.53 5.40
C ALA A 369 -16.46 15.98 5.79
N HIS A 370 -16.37 16.86 4.79
CA HIS A 370 -16.25 18.32 5.00
C HIS A 370 -17.57 19.04 5.31
N HIS A 371 -18.69 18.31 5.34
CA HIS A 371 -20.00 18.78 5.75
C HIS A 371 -20.68 17.72 6.61
N SER A 372 -21.55 18.15 7.53
CA SER A 372 -22.52 17.29 8.25
C SER A 372 -21.94 15.92 8.67
N VAL A 373 -20.84 15.92 9.42
CA VAL A 373 -20.04 14.71 9.67
C VAL A 373 -20.84 13.60 10.35
N MET A 374 -21.78 13.93 11.24
CA MET A 374 -22.66 12.95 11.88
C MET A 374 -23.54 12.20 10.87
N TRP A 375 -24.09 12.90 9.87
CA TRP A 375 -24.89 12.29 8.80
C TRP A 375 -24.05 11.33 7.95
N ASN A 376 -22.81 11.73 7.64
CA ASN A 376 -21.87 10.86 6.93
C ASN A 376 -21.57 9.57 7.70
N LEU A 377 -21.30 9.68 9.01
CA LEU A 377 -21.02 8.52 9.85
C LEU A 377 -22.24 7.61 10.01
N ASP A 378 -23.45 8.18 10.15
CA ASP A 378 -24.69 7.40 10.22
C ASP A 378 -24.97 6.62 8.92
N ALA A 379 -24.50 7.11 7.77
CA ALA A 379 -24.60 6.39 6.50
C ALA A 379 -23.51 5.30 6.33
N ASN A 380 -22.28 5.57 6.77
CA ASN A 380 -21.12 4.72 6.47
C ASN A 380 -20.83 3.67 7.56
N LEU A 381 -20.94 4.02 8.85
CA LEU A 381 -20.61 3.10 9.94
C LEU A 381 -21.47 1.83 9.98
N PRO A 382 -22.76 1.81 9.59
CA PRO A 382 -23.51 0.57 9.45
C PRO A 382 -22.89 -0.41 8.44
N ASN A 383 -22.28 0.08 7.35
CA ASN A 383 -21.57 -0.79 6.40
C ASN A 383 -20.32 -1.40 7.03
N VAL A 384 -19.57 -0.61 7.82
CA VAL A 384 -18.41 -1.10 8.58
C VAL A 384 -18.84 -2.15 9.60
N ASN A 385 -19.87 -1.86 10.39
CA ASN A 385 -20.40 -2.76 11.42
C ASN A 385 -20.83 -4.12 10.85
N ASN A 386 -21.61 -4.11 9.76
CA ASN A 386 -22.08 -5.34 9.12
C ASN A 386 -20.92 -6.17 8.56
N ALA A 387 -19.94 -5.53 7.92
CA ALA A 387 -18.77 -6.20 7.37
C ALA A 387 -17.92 -6.83 8.49
N VAL A 388 -17.59 -6.05 9.52
CA VAL A 388 -16.75 -6.47 10.66
C VAL A 388 -17.41 -7.58 11.47
N GLY A 389 -18.67 -7.42 11.89
CA GLY A 389 -19.38 -8.43 12.69
C GLY A 389 -19.66 -9.72 11.91
N GLY A 390 -19.99 -9.60 10.62
CA GLY A 390 -20.15 -10.75 9.74
C GLY A 390 -18.83 -11.50 9.52
N PHE A 391 -17.73 -10.77 9.27
CA PHE A 391 -16.41 -11.39 9.07
C PHE A 391 -15.91 -12.08 10.34
N TYR A 392 -16.02 -11.42 11.49
CA TYR A 392 -15.65 -11.97 12.79
C TYR A 392 -16.37 -13.29 13.10
N ARG A 393 -17.70 -13.33 12.93
CA ARG A 393 -18.49 -14.57 13.09
C ARG A 393 -18.04 -15.65 12.11
N GLY A 394 -17.79 -15.30 10.84
CA GLY A 394 -17.28 -16.25 9.86
C GLY A 394 -15.91 -16.83 10.19
N LEU A 395 -15.01 -16.03 10.76
CA LEU A 395 -13.72 -16.54 11.25
C LEU A 395 -13.89 -17.52 12.42
N LYS A 396 -14.83 -17.24 13.35
CA LYS A 396 -15.17 -18.16 14.45
C LYS A 396 -15.76 -19.47 13.91
N ASP A 397 -16.72 -19.39 12.98
CA ASP A 397 -17.35 -20.56 12.38
C ASP A 397 -16.34 -21.45 11.63
N LEU A 398 -15.28 -20.84 11.06
CA LEU A 398 -14.19 -21.55 10.38
C LEU A 398 -13.09 -22.03 11.33
N ASN A 399 -13.13 -21.69 12.63
CA ASN A 399 -12.03 -21.87 13.58
C ASN A 399 -10.71 -21.24 13.10
N MET A 400 -10.79 -20.11 12.40
CA MET A 400 -9.64 -19.39 11.84
C MET A 400 -9.35 -18.07 12.55
N LEU A 401 -10.13 -17.72 13.57
CA LEU A 401 -10.00 -16.43 14.26
C LEU A 401 -8.60 -16.21 14.84
N ASP A 402 -7.94 -17.23 15.40
CA ASP A 402 -6.58 -17.13 15.96
C ASP A 402 -5.48 -16.95 14.90
N SER A 403 -5.75 -17.33 13.66
CA SER A 403 -4.82 -17.23 12.53
C SER A 403 -4.93 -15.91 11.78
N VAL A 404 -5.86 -15.03 12.15
CA VAL A 404 -6.18 -13.82 11.37
C VAL A 404 -6.10 -12.57 12.23
N THR A 405 -5.33 -11.59 11.75
CA THR A 405 -5.33 -10.23 12.28
C THR A 405 -6.03 -9.30 11.30
N THR A 406 -7.10 -8.65 11.75
CA THR A 406 -7.83 -7.65 10.96
C THR A 406 -7.56 -6.25 11.50
N ILE A 407 -7.13 -5.35 10.62
CA ILE A 407 -6.76 -3.96 10.92
C ILE A 407 -7.73 -3.04 10.18
N ILE A 408 -8.44 -2.18 10.90
CA ILE A 408 -9.35 -1.18 10.31
C ILE A 408 -8.75 0.20 10.52
N ILE A 409 -8.28 0.83 9.44
CA ILE A 409 -7.49 2.07 9.47
C ILE A 409 -8.04 3.10 8.48
N SER A 410 -7.50 4.31 8.53
CA SER A 410 -7.71 5.37 7.55
C SER A 410 -6.38 6.11 7.37
N GLU A 411 -6.23 6.87 6.28
CA GLU A 411 -4.99 7.59 6.00
C GLU A 411 -4.63 8.64 7.06
N PHE A 412 -5.63 9.20 7.76
CA PHE A 412 -5.46 10.15 8.86
C PHE A 412 -6.72 10.27 9.72
N GLY A 413 -6.62 10.92 10.88
CA GLY A 413 -7.77 11.42 11.64
C GLY A 413 -8.26 12.78 11.14
N ARG A 414 -9.42 13.26 11.62
CA ARG A 414 -9.96 14.59 11.30
C ARG A 414 -9.77 15.60 12.42
N THR A 415 -9.95 16.88 12.12
CA THR A 415 -9.89 17.95 13.12
C THR A 415 -10.91 17.74 14.24
N ILE A 416 -10.52 18.04 15.48
CA ILE A 416 -11.41 18.02 16.64
C ILE A 416 -12.51 19.07 16.45
N SER A 417 -12.15 20.33 16.21
CA SER A 417 -13.15 21.38 16.00
C SER A 417 -13.84 21.22 14.65
N PRO A 418 -15.17 21.40 14.57
CA PRO A 418 -15.89 21.37 13.31
C PRO A 418 -15.55 22.59 12.45
N ASN A 419 -15.79 22.47 11.15
CA ASN A 419 -15.78 23.59 10.21
C ASN A 419 -17.17 24.25 10.12
N THR A 420 -17.31 25.27 9.27
CA THR A 420 -18.55 26.07 9.17
C THR A 420 -19.76 25.32 8.60
N ASN A 421 -19.55 24.11 8.05
CA ASN A 421 -20.60 23.31 7.42
C ASN A 421 -20.97 22.07 8.27
N ASP A 422 -20.71 22.12 9.58
CA ASP A 422 -20.86 21.00 10.52
C ASP A 422 -20.06 19.74 10.12
N GLY A 423 -19.02 19.92 9.30
CA GLY A 423 -18.06 18.88 8.93
C GLY A 423 -16.78 18.98 9.75
N SER A 424 -15.81 18.14 9.43
CA SER A 424 -14.45 18.25 9.97
C SER A 424 -13.44 18.31 8.82
N ASP A 425 -12.30 18.97 9.06
CA ASP A 425 -11.25 19.13 8.05
C ASP A 425 -10.19 18.03 8.22
N HIS A 426 -9.19 18.03 7.34
CA HIS A 426 -8.09 17.08 7.39
C HIS A 426 -7.27 17.25 8.67
N GLY A 427 -7.04 16.14 9.37
CA GLY A 427 -6.24 16.06 10.57
C GLY A 427 -5.02 15.16 10.39
N TRP A 428 -4.54 14.56 11.48
CA TRP A 428 -3.31 13.78 11.48
C TRP A 428 -3.46 12.49 12.27
N GLY A 429 -3.27 12.53 13.59
CA GLY A 429 -3.50 11.40 14.48
C GLY A 429 -4.98 11.03 14.58
N GLY A 430 -5.27 9.74 14.65
CA GLY A 430 -6.63 9.20 14.71
C GLY A 430 -6.75 7.94 15.55
N ASN A 431 -7.98 7.48 15.73
CA ASN A 431 -8.32 6.28 16.49
C ASN A 431 -8.83 5.17 15.56
N TYR A 432 -8.25 3.99 15.69
CA TYR A 432 -8.47 2.85 14.79
C TYR A 432 -8.72 1.56 15.57
N PHE A 433 -8.98 0.48 14.85
CA PHE A 433 -9.45 -0.77 15.45
C PHE A 433 -8.60 -1.92 14.92
N ILE A 434 -8.36 -2.91 15.78
CA ILE A 434 -7.73 -4.17 15.41
C ILE A 434 -8.46 -5.30 16.11
N PHE A 435 -8.63 -6.43 15.42
CA PHE A 435 -9.18 -7.63 16.03
C PHE A 435 -8.64 -8.93 15.44
N GLY A 436 -8.75 -10.00 16.22
CA GLY A 436 -8.27 -11.34 15.90
C GLY A 436 -8.17 -12.16 17.18
N GLY A 437 -8.22 -13.49 17.07
CA GLY A 437 -8.23 -14.36 18.25
C GLY A 437 -6.91 -14.34 19.01
N GLY A 438 -5.81 -14.04 18.30
CA GLY A 438 -4.51 -13.80 18.89
C GLY A 438 -4.35 -12.43 19.56
N ILE A 439 -5.24 -11.45 19.34
CA ILE A 439 -5.10 -10.09 19.88
C ILE A 439 -5.37 -10.10 21.38
N ARG A 440 -4.54 -9.40 22.15
CA ARG A 440 -4.84 -9.10 23.55
C ARG A 440 -5.85 -7.95 23.60
N GLY A 441 -7.12 -8.28 23.48
CA GLY A 441 -8.23 -7.33 23.42
C GLY A 441 -8.57 -6.68 24.77
N LYS A 442 -9.71 -5.98 24.81
CA LYS A 442 -10.14 -5.12 25.94
C LYS A 442 -9.10 -4.07 26.31
N LYS A 443 -8.43 -3.53 25.29
CA LYS A 443 -7.37 -2.55 25.45
C LYS A 443 -7.47 -1.43 24.43
N ILE A 444 -7.02 -0.26 24.85
CA ILE A 444 -6.73 0.88 24.00
C ILE A 444 -5.20 1.04 24.00
N TYR A 445 -4.57 0.68 22.89
CA TYR A 445 -3.14 0.85 22.66
C TYR A 445 -2.86 2.26 22.14
N GLY A 446 -1.72 2.84 22.51
CA GLY A 446 -1.43 4.26 22.25
C GLY A 446 -2.02 5.18 23.31
N GLU A 447 -1.93 6.48 23.10
CA GLU A 447 -2.39 7.49 24.07
C GLU A 447 -3.49 8.34 23.44
N TYR A 448 -4.73 8.18 23.91
CA TYR A 448 -5.80 9.11 23.58
C TYR A 448 -5.49 10.49 24.21
N PRO A 449 -5.88 11.62 23.58
CA PRO A 449 -5.63 12.95 24.16
C PRO A 449 -6.13 13.07 25.60
N ALA A 450 -5.30 13.63 26.48
CA ALA A 450 -5.66 13.83 27.88
C ALA A 450 -6.56 15.06 28.08
N SER A 451 -6.55 15.98 27.11
CA SER A 451 -7.49 17.09 26.97
C SER A 451 -7.59 17.49 25.49
N PHE A 452 -8.69 18.12 25.12
CA PHE A 452 -8.95 18.72 23.80
C PHE A 452 -8.58 20.21 23.73
N ARG A 453 -7.98 20.74 24.79
CA ARG A 453 -7.50 22.12 24.88
C ARG A 453 -6.12 22.26 24.25
N GLU A 454 -5.79 23.47 23.81
CA GLU A 454 -4.48 23.80 23.23
C GLU A 454 -3.29 23.54 24.18
N THR A 455 -3.54 23.47 25.49
CA THR A 455 -2.51 23.13 26.49
C THR A 455 -2.08 21.67 26.44
N ASP A 456 -2.86 20.78 25.84
CA ASP A 456 -2.47 19.38 25.66
C ASP A 456 -1.27 19.28 24.69
N LYS A 457 -0.34 18.36 24.99
CA LYS A 457 0.89 18.16 24.21
C LYS A 457 0.62 17.69 22.77
N THR A 458 -0.55 17.12 22.50
CA THR A 458 -0.95 16.58 21.21
C THR A 458 -1.81 17.55 20.39
N MET A 459 -2.42 18.56 21.03
CA MET A 459 -3.36 19.45 20.34
C MET A 459 -2.63 20.56 19.58
N LEU A 460 -2.70 20.54 18.26
CA LEU A 460 -2.23 21.62 17.38
C LEU A 460 -3.37 22.58 17.04
N ASP A 461 -3.05 23.62 16.27
CA ASP A 461 -4.04 24.56 15.76
C ASP A 461 -5.14 23.83 14.96
N ARG A 462 -6.35 24.42 14.98
CA ARG A 462 -7.60 23.85 14.43
C ARG A 462 -7.97 22.47 15.00
N GLY A 463 -7.43 22.09 16.17
CA GLY A 463 -7.68 20.80 16.78
C GLY A 463 -7.14 19.63 15.95
N ARG A 464 -6.02 19.82 15.24
CA ARG A 464 -5.30 18.70 14.62
C ARG A 464 -4.51 17.97 15.70
N VAL A 465 -4.67 16.66 15.82
CA VAL A 465 -4.03 15.88 16.87
C VAL A 465 -2.69 15.33 16.37
N LEU A 466 -1.60 15.68 17.04
CA LEU A 466 -0.27 15.14 16.81
C LEU A 466 -0.25 13.67 17.29
N PRO A 467 0.09 12.70 16.42
CA PRO A 467 0.12 11.29 16.79
C PRO A 467 1.12 11.01 17.91
N THR A 468 0.72 10.18 18.86
CA THR A 468 1.64 9.66 19.89
C THR A 468 2.24 8.32 19.48
N ARG A 469 1.73 7.68 18.43
CA ARG A 469 2.22 6.42 17.89
C ARG A 469 2.28 6.45 16.37
N SER A 470 3.34 5.86 15.81
CA SER A 470 3.47 5.68 14.36
C SER A 470 2.73 4.45 13.86
N TRP A 471 2.38 4.45 12.57
CA TRP A 471 2.06 3.21 11.84
C TRP A 471 3.18 2.16 11.94
N ASP A 472 4.45 2.56 11.98
CA ASP A 472 5.58 1.66 12.22
C ASP A 472 5.41 0.83 13.50
N SER A 473 4.83 1.43 14.55
CA SER A 473 4.63 0.79 15.85
C SER A 473 3.61 -0.34 15.77
N LEU A 474 2.52 -0.14 15.01
CA LEU A 474 1.53 -1.19 14.73
C LEU A 474 2.16 -2.31 13.89
N TRP A 475 2.78 -1.93 12.78
CA TRP A 475 3.34 -2.90 11.85
C TRP A 475 4.48 -3.71 12.46
N TYR A 476 5.20 -3.18 13.46
CA TYR A 476 6.26 -3.90 14.16
C TYR A 476 5.71 -5.13 14.88
N ALA A 477 4.67 -4.96 15.70
CA ALA A 477 3.99 -6.08 16.36
C ALA A 477 3.40 -7.07 15.35
N VAL A 478 2.74 -6.56 14.30
CA VAL A 478 2.11 -7.41 13.28
C VAL A 478 3.15 -8.23 12.52
N SER A 479 4.30 -7.63 12.16
CA SER A 479 5.39 -8.31 11.45
C SER A 479 6.03 -9.40 12.31
N GLN A 480 6.24 -9.14 13.62
CA GLN A 480 6.72 -10.16 14.56
C GLN A 480 5.75 -11.34 14.65
N TRP A 481 4.45 -11.07 14.84
CA TRP A 481 3.43 -12.11 14.87
C TRP A 481 3.35 -12.90 13.55
N PHE A 482 3.57 -12.26 12.41
CA PHE A 482 3.50 -12.89 11.09
C PHE A 482 4.74 -13.75 10.78
N GLY A 483 5.86 -13.56 11.48
CA GLY A 483 7.05 -14.41 11.41
C GLY A 483 8.38 -13.69 11.18
N VAL A 484 8.43 -12.36 11.32
CA VAL A 484 9.69 -11.59 11.27
C VAL A 484 10.37 -11.63 12.65
N ASP A 485 11.53 -12.27 12.73
CA ASP A 485 12.20 -12.65 13.99
C ASP A 485 13.61 -12.07 14.12
N ASN A 486 14.11 -11.35 13.12
CA ASN A 486 15.44 -10.74 13.11
C ASN A 486 15.38 -9.27 12.67
N ASN A 487 16.40 -8.50 13.07
CA ASN A 487 16.43 -7.06 12.85
C ASN A 487 16.66 -6.66 11.38
N GLU A 488 17.36 -7.48 10.60
CA GLU A 488 17.62 -7.18 9.18
C GLU A 488 16.31 -7.21 8.38
N ASP A 489 15.55 -8.29 8.52
CA ASP A 489 14.25 -8.43 7.87
C ASP A 489 13.26 -7.38 8.41
N MET A 490 13.31 -7.04 9.70
CA MET A 490 12.47 -5.98 10.27
C MET A 490 12.82 -4.58 9.72
N ASP A 491 14.11 -4.26 9.56
CA ASP A 491 14.58 -3.02 8.96
C ASP A 491 14.18 -2.94 7.46
N TYR A 492 14.04 -4.08 6.79
CA TYR A 492 13.49 -4.12 5.43
C TYR A 492 11.97 -3.89 5.41
N VAL A 493 11.20 -4.60 6.24
CA VAL A 493 9.74 -4.47 6.27
C VAL A 493 9.30 -3.09 6.76
N ILE A 494 9.99 -2.54 7.76
CA ILE A 494 9.67 -1.26 8.42
C ILE A 494 10.94 -0.41 8.51
N PRO A 495 11.32 0.30 7.44
CA PRO A 495 12.59 1.02 7.38
C PRO A 495 12.81 2.03 8.51
N ASN A 496 11.74 2.64 9.04
CA ASN A 496 11.86 3.67 10.07
C ASN A 496 11.81 3.11 11.50
N ASN A 497 11.66 1.81 11.71
CA ASN A 497 11.45 1.24 13.05
C ASN A 497 12.55 1.69 14.05
N GLN A 498 13.79 1.81 13.60
CA GLN A 498 14.92 2.21 14.43
C GLN A 498 14.82 3.64 14.98
N ASN A 499 14.09 4.53 14.31
CA ASN A 499 13.98 5.94 14.69
C ASN A 499 13.11 6.17 15.93
N PHE A 500 12.34 5.16 16.35
CA PHE A 500 11.42 5.24 17.48
C PHE A 500 12.02 4.76 18.80
N GLY A 501 13.27 4.29 18.81
CA GLY A 501 13.88 3.75 20.03
C GLY A 501 13.02 2.60 20.57
N CYS A 502 12.65 2.69 21.85
CA CYS A 502 11.78 1.71 22.50
C CYS A 502 10.29 2.02 22.41
N ASP A 503 9.90 3.05 21.66
CA ASP A 503 8.52 3.51 21.49
C ASP A 503 7.75 2.73 20.40
N LEU A 504 8.01 1.43 20.33
CA LEU A 504 7.35 0.48 19.44
C LEU A 504 6.51 -0.50 20.25
N ILE A 505 5.41 -0.98 19.67
CA ILE A 505 4.62 -2.06 20.26
C ILE A 505 5.20 -3.39 19.74
N PRO A 506 5.75 -4.26 20.60
CA PRO A 506 6.14 -5.61 20.18
C PRO A 506 4.94 -6.55 20.21
N ASP A 507 5.07 -7.72 19.58
CA ASP A 507 4.00 -8.72 19.60
C ASP A 507 3.64 -9.20 21.01
N SER A 508 4.59 -9.26 21.95
CA SER A 508 4.35 -9.64 23.36
C SER A 508 3.43 -8.66 24.10
N VAL A 509 3.24 -7.46 23.56
CA VAL A 509 2.28 -6.47 24.06
C VAL A 509 0.93 -6.62 23.36
N LEU A 510 0.90 -6.74 22.04
CA LEU A 510 -0.32 -6.74 21.23
C LEU A 510 -1.02 -8.10 21.14
N TYR A 511 -0.28 -9.21 21.21
CA TYR A 511 -0.78 -10.57 21.01
C TYR A 511 -0.71 -11.41 22.30
N LYS A 512 -1.70 -12.28 22.50
CA LYS A 512 -1.81 -13.21 23.63
C LYS A 512 -0.59 -14.16 23.73
N ASN A 513 -0.16 -14.69 22.59
CA ASN A 513 0.97 -15.63 22.47
C ASN A 513 2.27 -14.96 21.96
N GLY A 514 2.31 -13.63 21.90
CA GLY A 514 3.51 -12.91 21.49
C GLY A 514 4.62 -13.06 22.54
N VAL A 515 5.84 -13.30 22.07
CA VAL A 515 7.02 -13.54 22.93
C VAL A 515 8.17 -12.60 22.61
N ASN A 516 8.13 -11.95 21.45
CA ASN A 516 9.18 -11.09 20.98
C ASN A 516 9.09 -9.74 21.70
N LYS A 517 10.25 -9.12 21.90
CA LYS A 517 10.38 -7.78 22.46
C LYS A 517 10.95 -6.85 21.39
N VAL A 518 10.97 -5.55 21.67
CA VAL A 518 11.75 -4.62 20.86
C VAL A 518 13.22 -4.88 21.18
N SER A 519 14.00 -5.29 20.18
CA SER A 519 15.43 -5.59 20.34
C SER A 519 16.22 -4.31 20.64
N GLY A 520 17.12 -4.34 21.62
CA GLY A 520 17.88 -3.18 22.10
C GLY A 520 17.16 -2.33 23.15
N CYS A 521 16.13 -2.87 23.82
CA CYS A 521 15.27 -2.14 24.76
C CYS A 521 15.08 -2.83 26.11
N SER A 522 15.89 -3.84 26.43
CA SER A 522 15.79 -4.56 27.71
C SER A 522 16.71 -4.05 28.83
N GLY A 523 17.58 -3.07 28.53
CA GLY A 523 18.56 -2.46 29.42
C GLY A 523 18.35 -0.96 29.66
N GLU A 524 19.39 -0.28 30.14
CA GLU A 524 19.36 1.17 30.40
C GLU A 524 19.52 2.01 29.11
N SER A 525 18.96 3.22 29.13
CA SER A 525 19.18 4.24 28.12
C SER A 525 20.29 5.21 28.54
N VAL A 526 21.16 5.59 27.61
CA VAL A 526 22.20 6.60 27.85
C VAL A 526 22.02 7.76 26.87
N ASP A 527 22.08 8.98 27.41
CA ASP A 527 22.15 10.19 26.61
C ASP A 527 23.59 10.36 26.08
N VAL A 528 23.76 10.26 24.76
CA VAL A 528 25.03 10.45 24.07
C VAL A 528 24.94 11.70 23.19
N GLN A 529 25.98 12.52 23.22
CA GLN A 529 26.10 13.63 22.28
C GLN A 529 26.76 13.11 21.01
N VAL A 530 26.11 13.27 19.86
CA VAL A 530 26.73 12.97 18.56
C VAL A 530 27.10 14.30 17.91
N THR A 531 28.37 14.52 17.61
CA THR A 531 28.85 15.72 16.92
C THR A 531 29.19 15.37 15.48
N VAL A 532 28.49 16.01 14.55
CA VAL A 532 28.79 15.91 13.12
C VAL A 532 29.35 17.22 12.61
N TYR A 533 30.40 17.15 11.80
CA TYR A 533 30.94 18.31 11.09
C TYR A 533 30.33 18.43 9.69
N THR A 534 29.99 19.66 9.30
CA THR A 534 29.45 20.01 7.98
C THR A 534 30.04 21.34 7.49
N ASP A 535 29.92 21.60 6.20
CA ASP A 535 30.36 22.83 5.55
C ASP A 535 29.25 23.91 5.53
N GLU A 536 28.01 23.54 5.86
CA GLU A 536 26.84 24.43 5.83
C GLU A 536 26.06 24.48 7.15
N ALA A 537 25.63 25.69 7.54
CA ALA A 537 24.87 25.92 8.77
C ALA A 537 23.39 25.60 8.55
N ARG A 538 23.01 24.34 8.70
CA ARG A 538 21.61 23.90 8.58
C ARG A 538 21.24 22.79 9.54
N ARG A 539 19.93 22.63 9.76
CA ARG A 539 19.38 21.44 10.43
C ARG A 539 19.55 20.22 9.53
N PHE A 540 19.78 19.08 10.16
CA PHE A 540 19.90 17.81 9.46
C PHE A 540 18.51 17.26 9.20
N THR A 541 18.31 16.74 7.99
CA THR A 541 17.11 16.02 7.58
C THR A 541 16.97 14.72 8.38
N GLY A 542 15.77 14.12 8.38
CA GLY A 542 15.55 12.83 9.04
C GLY A 542 16.47 11.70 8.55
N GLU A 543 16.88 11.73 7.27
CA GLU A 543 17.78 10.75 6.68
C GLU A 543 19.23 10.92 7.16
N GLU A 544 19.69 12.17 7.28
CA GLU A 544 21.00 12.48 7.86
C GLU A 544 21.04 12.18 9.36
N GLN A 545 19.93 12.45 10.07
CA GLN A 545 19.74 12.06 11.46
C GLN A 545 19.81 10.53 11.64
N LYS A 546 19.17 9.76 10.75
CA LYS A 546 19.25 8.30 10.72
C LYS A 546 20.70 7.83 10.50
N SER A 547 21.42 8.49 9.61
CA SER A 547 22.85 8.21 9.35
C SER A 547 23.72 8.49 10.58
N ALA A 548 23.50 9.62 11.27
CA ALA A 548 24.18 9.93 12.53
C ALA A 548 23.88 8.89 13.61
N CYS A 549 22.61 8.47 13.75
CA CYS A 549 22.22 7.41 14.67
C CYS A 549 22.86 6.07 14.32
N LYS A 550 23.01 5.73 13.03
CA LYS A 550 23.68 4.50 12.58
C LYS A 550 25.15 4.47 13.03
N ILE A 551 25.87 5.59 12.91
CA ILE A 551 27.27 5.70 13.36
C ILE A 551 27.36 5.47 14.87
N ALA A 552 26.57 6.21 15.65
CA ALA A 552 26.59 6.12 17.12
C ALA A 552 26.20 4.73 17.62
N LYS A 553 25.13 4.16 17.05
CA LYS A 553 24.66 2.80 17.35
C LYS A 553 25.73 1.76 17.08
N ASN A 554 26.39 1.81 15.91
CA ASN A 554 27.38 0.80 15.53
C ASN A 554 28.60 0.83 16.45
N GLN A 555 29.07 2.03 16.81
CA GLN A 555 30.17 2.18 17.75
C GLN A 555 29.83 1.54 19.10
N ILE A 556 28.68 1.89 19.68
CA ILE A 556 28.29 1.39 21.01
C ILE A 556 27.97 -0.10 20.97
N SER A 557 27.30 -0.58 19.93
CA SER A 557 27.00 -2.00 19.75
C SER A 557 28.29 -2.82 19.70
N SER A 558 29.35 -2.30 19.05
CA SER A 558 30.66 -2.94 19.00
C SER A 558 31.41 -2.87 20.33
N GLU A 559 31.37 -1.74 21.04
CA GLU A 559 32.06 -1.57 22.33
C GLU A 559 31.45 -2.43 23.44
N LEU A 560 30.14 -2.59 23.44
CA LEU A 560 29.39 -3.33 24.47
C LEU A 560 28.98 -4.74 24.06
N ASN A 561 29.25 -5.15 22.81
CA ASN A 561 28.81 -6.42 22.24
C ASN A 561 27.30 -6.69 22.50
N THR A 562 26.47 -5.68 22.23
CA THR A 562 25.01 -5.70 22.47
C THR A 562 24.27 -5.15 21.27
N THR A 563 22.99 -5.49 21.15
CA THR A 563 22.10 -4.72 20.27
C THR A 563 21.80 -3.38 20.92
N ALA A 564 21.84 -2.32 20.11
CA ALA A 564 21.45 -0.98 20.52
C ALA A 564 20.41 -0.38 19.56
N ARG A 565 19.63 0.59 20.05
CA ARG A 565 18.77 1.46 19.24
C ARG A 565 19.15 2.91 19.49
N CYS A 566 18.90 3.78 18.52
CA CYS A 566 19.21 5.21 18.64
C CYS A 566 18.02 6.07 18.25
N THR A 567 17.73 7.08 19.06
CA THR A 567 16.73 8.11 18.76
C THR A 567 17.36 9.48 18.89
N ILE A 568 17.16 10.33 17.89
CA ILE A 568 17.53 11.75 17.97
C ILE A 568 16.45 12.48 18.78
N LEU A 569 16.85 13.05 19.92
CA LEU A 569 15.98 13.82 20.80
C LEU A 569 15.98 15.31 20.46
N ASP A 570 17.14 15.85 20.10
CA ASP A 570 17.30 17.27 19.77
C ASP A 570 18.51 17.47 18.84
N GLN A 571 18.51 18.57 18.08
CA GLN A 571 19.62 18.97 17.22
C GLN A 571 19.98 20.45 17.43
N LYS A 572 21.27 20.72 17.61
CA LYS A 572 21.82 22.06 17.79
C LYS A 572 22.94 22.33 16.80
N VAL A 573 22.73 23.32 15.94
CA VAL A 573 23.73 23.80 14.96
C VAL A 573 24.61 24.86 15.62
N ILE A 574 25.92 24.70 15.55
CA ILE A 574 26.94 25.59 16.11
C ILE A 574 27.93 25.95 15.00
N VAL A 575 28.03 27.23 14.67
CA VAL A 575 28.98 27.73 13.66
C VAL A 575 30.26 28.18 14.36
N GLU A 576 31.38 27.51 14.09
CA GLU A 576 32.68 27.92 14.63
C GLU A 576 33.48 28.68 13.58
N LYS A 577 33.88 29.90 13.93
CA LYS A 577 34.86 30.65 13.14
C LYS A 577 36.25 30.08 13.45
N SER A 578 36.95 29.56 12.44
CA SER A 578 38.35 29.17 12.62
C SER A 578 39.19 30.42 12.90
N GLY A 579 39.67 30.59 14.12
CA GLY A 579 40.55 31.71 14.42
C GLY A 579 40.89 31.89 15.89
N GLU A 580 41.62 30.95 16.49
CA GLU A 580 42.61 31.26 17.54
C GLU A 580 43.49 30.03 17.84
N ARG A 581 44.49 29.79 16.98
CA ARG A 581 45.75 29.20 17.44
C ARG A 581 46.84 30.25 17.25
N ARG A 582 47.48 30.60 18.37
CA ARG A 582 48.52 31.63 18.51
C ARG A 582 49.59 31.51 17.41
N ASN A 583 49.91 32.65 16.80
CA ASN A 583 51.11 32.92 16.01
C ASN A 583 51.41 31.98 14.83
N ARG A 584 50.71 32.20 13.70
CA ARG A 584 51.32 32.31 12.37
C ARG A 584 50.26 32.79 11.38
N GLN A 585 50.61 33.79 10.55
CA GLN A 585 49.80 34.25 9.43
C GLN A 585 49.43 33.05 8.54
N LEU A 586 48.13 32.83 8.36
CA LEU A 586 47.59 31.91 7.37
C LEU A 586 46.76 32.72 6.36
N SER A 587 46.99 32.42 5.09
CA SER A 587 46.37 33.05 3.94
C SER A 587 44.86 32.79 3.88
N THR A 588 44.18 33.69 3.19
CA THR A 588 42.74 33.76 2.92
C THR A 588 42.15 32.49 2.30
N SER A 589 41.70 31.57 3.16
CA SER A 589 40.45 30.81 3.04
C SER A 589 40.06 30.33 4.45
N GLN A 590 39.29 31.13 5.17
CA GLN A 590 38.80 30.75 6.49
C GLN A 590 37.79 29.61 6.32
N ALA A 591 38.22 28.36 6.49
CA ALA A 591 37.30 27.23 6.57
C ALA A 591 36.50 27.36 7.88
N GLN A 592 35.27 27.86 7.80
CA GLN A 592 34.33 27.78 8.91
C GLN A 592 34.02 26.31 9.12
N ARG A 593 34.28 25.79 10.32
CA ARG A 593 33.93 24.41 10.65
C ARG A 593 32.61 24.45 11.39
N ILE A 594 31.56 23.89 10.81
CA ILE A 594 30.23 23.92 11.41
C ILE A 594 30.02 22.59 12.13
N ARG A 595 29.62 22.66 13.39
CA ARG A 595 29.32 21.51 14.24
C ARG A 595 27.82 21.41 14.45
N VAL A 596 27.26 20.25 14.15
CA VAL A 596 25.89 19.89 14.50
C VAL A 596 25.95 18.87 15.63
N ASN A 597 25.46 19.26 16.80
CA ASN A 597 25.38 18.41 17.97
C ASN A 597 23.97 17.85 18.09
N PHE A 598 23.86 16.53 18.09
CA PHE A 598 22.63 15.82 18.40
C PHE A 598 22.63 15.41 19.86
N LYS A 599 21.51 15.64 20.54
CA LYS A 599 21.20 14.91 21.76
C LYS A 599 20.55 13.59 21.33
N THR A 600 21.19 12.48 21.65
CA THR A 600 20.72 11.14 21.25
C THR A 600 20.45 10.29 22.48
N ALA A 601 19.35 9.56 22.48
CA ALA A 601 19.10 8.49 23.44
C ALA A 601 19.50 7.17 22.78
N ILE A 602 20.39 6.44 23.43
CA ILE A 602 20.83 5.13 22.99
C ILE A 602 20.35 4.09 23.98
N TYR A 603 19.57 3.15 23.50
CA TYR A 603 18.98 2.06 24.25
C TYR A 603 19.77 0.79 23.98
N THR A 604 19.98 -0.06 24.99
CA THR A 604 20.72 -1.32 24.84
C THR A 604 19.97 -2.46 25.51
N ASP A 605 20.34 -3.71 25.20
CA ASP A 605 19.88 -4.90 25.93
C ASP A 605 20.72 -5.20 27.18
N TYR A 606 21.71 -4.36 27.48
CA TYR A 606 22.64 -4.55 28.59
C TYR A 606 22.02 -4.15 29.93
N LYS A 607 22.03 -5.06 30.91
CA LYS A 607 21.59 -4.79 32.29
C LYS A 607 22.77 -4.68 33.25
N LYS A 608 22.79 -3.59 34.02
CA LYS A 608 23.86 -3.26 34.98
C LYS A 608 24.08 -4.32 36.08
N ASP A 609 23.05 -5.09 36.41
CA ASP A 609 23.06 -6.03 37.56
C ASP A 609 23.49 -7.47 37.20
N GLU A 610 23.63 -7.83 35.92
CA GLU A 610 23.98 -9.21 35.49
C GLU A 610 25.50 -9.50 35.51
N LEU A 611 26.31 -8.63 36.14
CA LEU A 611 27.78 -8.63 36.00
C LEU A 611 28.60 -8.74 37.30
N VAL A 612 28.04 -9.30 38.37
CA VAL A 612 28.77 -9.47 39.65
C VAL A 612 29.75 -10.68 39.64
N SER A 613 30.10 -11.27 38.48
CA SER A 613 30.92 -12.50 38.47
C SER A 613 32.08 -12.56 37.48
N GLY A 614 32.65 -11.42 37.04
CA GLY A 614 33.84 -11.44 36.16
C GLY A 614 34.80 -10.29 36.43
N ASP A 615 36.00 -10.62 36.93
CA ASP A 615 37.10 -9.68 37.16
C ASP A 615 37.63 -9.10 35.83
N GLY A 616 37.13 -7.93 35.45
CA GLY A 616 37.69 -7.08 34.39
C GLY A 616 37.10 -5.67 34.47
N PRO A 617 37.87 -4.60 34.19
CA PRO A 617 37.32 -3.25 34.20
C PRO A 617 36.28 -3.11 33.09
N LEU A 618 35.01 -3.01 33.47
CA LEU A 618 33.91 -2.71 32.57
C LEU A 618 34.13 -1.33 31.93
N PRO A 619 33.81 -1.13 30.63
CA PRO A 619 33.50 0.20 30.14
C PRO A 619 32.22 0.63 30.87
N SER A 620 32.36 1.42 31.95
CA SER A 620 31.17 1.98 32.61
C SER A 620 30.36 2.73 31.55
N LEU A 621 29.03 2.62 31.54
CA LEU A 621 28.16 3.41 30.64
C LEU A 621 28.47 4.93 30.71
N ALA A 622 29.05 5.40 31.82
CA ALA A 622 29.57 6.75 32.00
C ALA A 622 30.83 7.10 31.16
N LEU A 623 31.61 6.11 30.69
CA LEU A 623 32.71 6.30 29.74
C LEU A 623 32.21 6.45 28.29
N ILE A 624 31.00 5.95 27.99
CA ILE A 624 30.38 5.94 26.66
C ILE A 624 29.60 7.24 26.39
N SER A 625 29.29 8.04 27.41
CA SER A 625 28.68 9.37 27.25
C SER A 625 29.62 10.42 26.62
N GLN A 626 30.77 10.01 26.07
CA GLN A 626 31.66 10.89 25.32
C GLN A 626 31.07 11.18 23.94
N SER A 627 31.38 12.35 23.39
CA SER A 627 30.84 12.78 22.10
C SER A 627 31.24 11.81 20.99
N VAL A 628 30.27 11.21 20.28
CA VAL A 628 30.56 10.44 19.06
C VAL A 628 30.81 11.43 17.94
N VAL A 629 32.03 11.44 17.40
CA VAL A 629 32.42 12.36 16.34
C VAL A 629 32.31 11.65 14.97
N GLY A 630 31.47 12.19 14.09
CA GLY A 630 31.36 11.76 12.71
C GLY A 630 31.59 12.91 11.73
N GLU A 631 32.05 12.61 10.52
CA GLU A 631 32.08 13.55 9.40
C GLU A 631 31.10 13.01 8.35
N ILE A 632 30.03 13.74 8.08
CA ILE A 632 29.09 13.40 7.00
C ILE A 632 29.44 14.34 5.84
N THR A 633 30.19 13.83 4.87
CA THR A 633 30.40 14.53 3.61
C THR A 633 29.13 14.36 2.78
N THR A 634 28.41 15.45 2.50
CA THR A 634 27.37 15.43 1.47
C THR A 634 28.07 15.24 0.12
N ASP A 635 28.13 14.02 -0.40
CA ASP A 635 28.59 13.77 -1.77
C ASP A 635 27.60 14.47 -2.73
N PRO A 636 28.02 15.51 -3.47
CA PRO A 636 27.14 16.23 -4.38
C PRO A 636 26.65 15.36 -5.55
N ASN A 637 27.27 14.20 -5.81
CA ASN A 637 27.00 13.41 -7.01
C ASN A 637 25.75 12.52 -6.94
N ASN A 638 25.07 12.44 -5.79
CA ASN A 638 23.77 11.77 -5.70
C ASN A 638 22.56 12.70 -5.93
N PHE A 639 22.81 13.97 -6.25
CA PHE A 639 21.80 14.89 -6.81
C PHE A 639 22.19 15.27 -8.23
N LYS A 640 21.79 14.45 -9.21
CA LYS A 640 21.85 14.88 -10.61
C LYS A 640 20.74 15.90 -10.89
N ASN A 641 21.20 17.07 -11.30
CA ASN A 641 20.53 18.14 -12.06
C ASN A 641 19.54 19.04 -11.33
N SER A 642 20.02 20.21 -10.89
CA SER A 642 19.64 21.49 -11.52
C SER A 642 20.53 22.63 -11.01
N THR A 643 21.36 23.17 -11.89
CA THR A 643 22.11 24.41 -11.68
C THR A 643 21.17 25.62 -11.71
N GLY A 644 21.24 26.49 -10.71
CA GLY A 644 20.57 27.79 -10.71
C GLY A 644 20.66 28.48 -9.35
N GLU A 645 21.52 29.48 -9.28
CA GLU A 645 21.82 30.33 -8.13
C GLU A 645 20.57 31.03 -7.56
N SER A 646 20.31 30.91 -6.25
CA SER A 646 19.57 31.91 -5.47
C SER A 646 19.64 31.66 -3.95
N THR A 647 19.61 32.79 -3.24
CA THR A 647 19.56 32.97 -1.79
C THR A 647 18.62 32.01 -1.05
N VAL A 648 19.12 31.37 0.01
CA VAL A 648 18.32 30.52 0.91
C VAL A 648 17.42 31.39 1.78
N VAL A 649 16.23 31.70 1.26
CA VAL A 649 15.03 31.81 2.09
C VAL A 649 14.52 30.38 2.22
N ALA A 650 14.30 29.91 3.45
CA ALA A 650 13.61 28.66 3.66
C ALA A 650 12.25 28.77 2.97
N ASP A 651 11.97 27.91 2.00
CA ASP A 651 10.59 27.68 1.58
C ASP A 651 9.86 27.15 2.80
N GLY A 652 9.19 28.07 3.49
CA GLY A 652 8.09 27.72 4.36
C GLY A 652 7.11 26.96 3.48
N ILE A 653 6.68 25.80 3.95
CA ILE A 653 5.45 25.19 3.47
C ILE A 653 4.39 26.29 3.60
N GLU A 654 3.96 26.86 2.48
CA GLU A 654 2.78 27.72 2.50
C GLU A 654 1.66 26.84 3.07
N GLN A 655 1.14 27.23 4.23
CA GLN A 655 -0.05 26.58 4.73
C GLN A 655 -1.12 26.66 3.64
N PRO A 656 -1.94 25.61 3.45
CA PRO A 656 -3.16 25.76 2.69
C PRO A 656 -3.91 26.98 3.23
N SER A 657 -4.37 27.85 2.34
CA SER A 657 -5.21 28.99 2.69
C SER A 657 -6.23 28.60 3.76
N ALA A 658 -6.23 29.30 4.89
CA ALA A 658 -7.23 29.15 5.97
C ALA A 658 -8.65 29.56 5.55
N VAL A 659 -8.83 29.99 4.30
CA VAL A 659 -10.11 30.34 3.69
C VAL A 659 -10.46 29.25 2.67
N PRO A 660 -11.65 28.63 2.75
CA PRO A 660 -12.13 27.74 1.70
C PRO A 660 -12.07 28.49 0.37
N SER A 661 -11.58 27.85 -0.70
CA SER A 661 -11.85 28.38 -2.03
C SER A 661 -13.37 28.57 -2.13
N SER A 662 -13.83 29.79 -2.43
CA SER A 662 -15.23 30.05 -2.72
C SER A 662 -15.76 28.99 -3.68
N THR A 663 -17.02 28.58 -3.48
CA THR A 663 -17.77 27.67 -4.35
C THR A 663 -17.38 27.81 -5.83
N PRO A 664 -17.28 26.71 -6.62
CA PRO A 664 -16.93 26.80 -8.03
C PRO A 664 -17.88 27.78 -8.72
N THR A 665 -17.36 28.89 -9.24
CA THR A 665 -18.12 29.69 -10.19
C THR A 665 -18.41 28.82 -11.41
N ALA A 666 -19.66 28.79 -11.86
CA ALA A 666 -20.13 28.00 -13.00
C ALA A 666 -19.50 28.39 -14.35
N THR A 667 -18.49 29.26 -14.34
CA THR A 667 -17.77 29.79 -15.48
C THR A 667 -16.28 29.91 -15.15
N PRO A 668 -15.37 29.34 -15.95
CA PRO A 668 -13.93 29.54 -15.79
C PRO A 668 -13.54 31.00 -16.01
N SER A 669 -12.64 31.52 -15.17
CA SER A 669 -11.98 32.81 -15.39
C SER A 669 -11.12 32.75 -16.67
N ALA A 670 -11.17 33.81 -17.49
CA ALA A 670 -10.53 33.89 -18.81
C ALA A 670 -9.04 34.28 -18.77
N SER A 671 -8.33 34.07 -17.66
CA SER A 671 -6.92 34.49 -17.55
C SER A 671 -6.09 33.46 -16.77
N PRO A 672 -5.11 32.80 -17.40
CA PRO A 672 -4.18 31.90 -16.70
C PRO A 672 -3.22 32.70 -15.80
N THR A 673 -2.81 32.11 -14.68
CA THR A 673 -1.80 32.67 -13.76
C THR A 673 -0.39 32.65 -14.38
N THR A 674 0.45 33.60 -13.96
CA THR A 674 1.73 33.98 -14.60
C THR A 674 2.92 33.03 -14.39
N ASN A 675 2.72 31.73 -14.06
CA ASN A 675 3.86 30.80 -13.89
C ASN A 675 3.54 29.35 -14.30
N PRO A 676 3.66 29.00 -15.59
CA PRO A 676 3.58 27.61 -16.06
C PRO A 676 4.92 26.86 -15.89
N SER A 677 4.87 25.55 -15.64
CA SER A 677 6.03 24.67 -15.45
C SER A 677 6.83 24.39 -16.74
N LEU A 678 8.13 24.11 -16.57
CA LEU A 678 9.24 24.19 -17.54
C LEU A 678 9.29 23.22 -18.74
N SER A 679 8.22 22.54 -19.16
CA SER A 679 8.26 21.76 -20.42
C SER A 679 6.87 21.43 -21.02
N PRO A 680 6.27 22.31 -21.84
CA PRO A 680 5.26 21.94 -22.81
C PRO A 680 5.90 21.60 -24.18
N THR A 681 5.41 20.54 -24.82
CA THR A 681 5.82 20.05 -26.16
C THR A 681 5.87 21.16 -27.23
N GLU A 682 6.83 21.11 -28.17
CA GLU A 682 7.15 22.16 -29.16
C GLU A 682 6.03 22.58 -30.15
N ASN A 683 4.84 21.98 -30.14
CA ASN A 683 3.72 22.42 -30.99
C ASN A 683 2.31 22.14 -30.38
N PRO A 684 1.82 22.96 -29.45
CA PRO A 684 0.40 22.95 -29.09
C PRO A 684 -0.40 23.75 -30.12
N THR A 685 -1.37 23.11 -30.77
CA THR A 685 -2.28 23.74 -31.74
C THR A 685 -3.09 24.87 -31.08
N SER A 686 -3.11 26.05 -31.70
CA SER A 686 -3.78 27.24 -31.21
C SER A 686 -5.31 27.11 -31.28
N SER A 687 -5.96 27.08 -30.10
CA SER A 687 -7.40 27.31 -29.84
C SER A 687 -8.32 26.08 -29.85
N PRO A 688 -8.82 25.61 -28.70
CA PRO A 688 -10.03 24.79 -28.64
C PRO A 688 -11.28 25.69 -28.66
N THR A 689 -12.22 25.42 -29.57
CA THR A 689 -13.52 26.10 -29.65
C THR A 689 -14.50 25.54 -28.61
N VAL A 690 -15.30 26.42 -28.00
CA VAL A 690 -16.28 26.15 -26.92
C VAL A 690 -17.65 25.63 -27.39
N SER A 691 -17.76 25.20 -28.65
CA SER A 691 -18.97 24.58 -29.20
C SER A 691 -18.60 23.39 -30.06
N PRO A 692 -19.06 22.16 -29.76
CA PRO A 692 -18.87 21.03 -30.66
C PRO A 692 -19.70 21.26 -31.93
N THR A 693 -19.08 21.17 -33.10
CA THR A 693 -19.79 21.14 -34.38
C THR A 693 -20.64 19.87 -34.45
N SER A 694 -21.91 20.00 -34.80
CA SER A 694 -22.89 18.91 -34.89
C SER A 694 -22.72 17.99 -36.11
N SER A 695 -21.55 17.97 -36.74
CA SER A 695 -21.21 17.07 -37.84
C SER A 695 -19.71 16.75 -37.82
N ALA A 696 -19.37 15.49 -38.04
CA ALA A 696 -18.00 14.99 -38.08
C ALA A 696 -17.21 15.67 -39.20
N ALA A 697 -15.98 16.09 -38.90
CA ALA A 697 -15.04 16.57 -39.90
C ALA A 697 -14.60 15.39 -40.79
N SER A 698 -14.79 15.51 -42.10
CA SER A 698 -14.27 14.60 -43.11
C SER A 698 -12.75 14.80 -43.23
N ASN A 699 -11.96 13.89 -42.65
CA ASN A 699 -10.50 13.74 -42.73
C ASN A 699 -9.61 14.83 -42.10
N PRO A 700 -8.86 14.47 -41.04
CA PRO A 700 -7.58 15.08 -40.75
C PRO A 700 -6.42 14.09 -40.93
N THR A 701 -5.44 14.52 -41.73
CA THR A 701 -4.07 13.99 -41.90
C THR A 701 -3.87 12.63 -42.58
N SER A 702 -3.70 12.71 -43.90
CA SER A 702 -3.09 11.73 -44.78
C SER A 702 -1.60 11.53 -44.45
N MET A 703 -1.25 10.41 -43.83
CA MET A 703 0.01 9.73 -44.17
C MET A 703 -0.26 8.80 -45.35
N ILE A 704 0.46 9.04 -46.43
CA ILE A 704 0.31 8.36 -47.71
C ILE A 704 0.75 6.90 -47.55
N PHE A 705 -0.21 5.99 -47.49
CA PHE A 705 -0.09 4.68 -48.13
C PHE A 705 -1.00 4.72 -49.35
N SER A 706 -0.42 4.54 -50.53
CA SER A 706 -1.18 4.41 -51.77
C SER A 706 -2.00 3.12 -51.72
N TYR A 707 -3.27 3.22 -51.34
CA TYR A 707 -4.24 2.14 -51.45
C TYR A 707 -4.98 2.28 -52.79
N ARG A 708 -5.03 1.22 -53.59
CA ARG A 708 -5.93 1.14 -54.75
C ARG A 708 -7.35 0.96 -54.22
N GLU A 709 -8.28 1.82 -54.62
CA GLU A 709 -9.69 1.68 -54.31
C GLU A 709 -10.23 0.32 -54.80
N GLY A 710 -10.62 -0.52 -53.84
CA GLY A 710 -11.18 -1.84 -54.05
C GLY A 710 -11.03 -2.71 -52.80
N GLY A 711 -11.80 -2.43 -51.74
CA GLY A 711 -11.80 -3.27 -50.53
C GLY A 711 -12.69 -2.72 -49.42
N GLY A 712 -13.99 -2.99 -49.49
CA GLY A 712 -14.96 -2.66 -48.43
C GLY A 712 -14.85 -3.55 -47.18
N ASP A 713 -13.99 -4.57 -47.20
CA ASP A 713 -13.87 -5.55 -46.11
C ASP A 713 -12.92 -5.10 -44.98
N ILE A 714 -11.98 -4.19 -45.23
CA ILE A 714 -10.95 -3.81 -44.25
C ILE A 714 -11.50 -2.94 -43.12
N GLU A 715 -12.39 -1.99 -43.41
CA GLU A 715 -13.05 -1.19 -42.36
C GLU A 715 -13.92 -2.05 -41.44
N ARG A 716 -14.61 -3.06 -42.00
CA ARG A 716 -15.39 -4.01 -41.22
C ARG A 716 -14.50 -4.90 -40.36
N VAL A 717 -13.36 -5.35 -40.87
CA VAL A 717 -12.41 -6.14 -40.07
C VAL A 717 -11.83 -5.31 -38.93
N VAL A 718 -11.39 -4.07 -39.17
CA VAL A 718 -10.84 -3.21 -38.11
C VAL A 718 -11.88 -2.88 -37.04
N LEU A 719 -13.12 -2.56 -37.43
CA LEU A 719 -14.19 -2.25 -36.48
C LEU A 719 -14.66 -3.49 -35.70
N THR A 720 -14.76 -4.64 -36.37
CA THR A 720 -15.11 -5.94 -35.74
C THR A 720 -13.99 -6.40 -34.81
N VAL A 721 -12.72 -6.18 -35.17
CA VAL A 721 -11.56 -6.46 -34.33
C VAL A 721 -11.56 -5.53 -33.12
N PHE A 722 -11.82 -4.23 -33.29
CA PHE A 722 -11.93 -3.31 -32.17
C PHE A 722 -13.05 -3.72 -31.21
N LEU A 723 -14.21 -4.10 -31.74
CA LEU A 723 -15.35 -4.58 -30.95
C LEU A 723 -15.08 -5.94 -30.31
N SER A 724 -14.43 -6.87 -31.00
CA SER A 724 -14.10 -8.22 -30.49
C SER A 724 -12.98 -8.16 -29.44
N VAL A 725 -12.01 -7.26 -29.61
CA VAL A 725 -10.97 -6.97 -28.61
C VAL A 725 -11.58 -6.26 -27.41
N LEU A 726 -12.50 -5.29 -27.62
CA LEU A 726 -13.26 -4.69 -26.53
C LEU A 726 -14.10 -5.74 -25.79
N GLN A 727 -14.76 -6.65 -26.49
CA GLN A 727 -15.59 -7.72 -25.91
C GLN A 727 -14.77 -8.86 -25.28
N PHE A 728 -13.51 -9.02 -25.67
CA PHE A 728 -12.53 -9.88 -25.03
C PHE A 728 -11.95 -9.24 -23.75
N LEU A 729 -11.78 -7.91 -23.74
CA LEU A 729 -11.22 -7.15 -22.61
C LEU A 729 -12.27 -6.72 -21.56
N TYR A 730 -13.54 -6.58 -21.94
CA TYR A 730 -14.69 -6.34 -21.04
C TYR A 730 -15.33 -7.65 -20.60
#